data_AF-A0A351ZVA8-F1
#
_entry.id   AF-A0A351ZVA8-F1
#
_cell.length_a   1.000
_cell.length_b   1.000
_cell.length_c   1.000
_cell.angle_alpha   90.00
_cell.angle_beta   90.00
_cell.angle_gamma   90.00
#
_symmetry.space_group_name_H-M   'P 1'
#
loop_
_entity.id
_entity.type
_entity.pdbx_description
1 polymer ?
#
loop_
_entity_poly.entity_id
_entity_poly.type
_entity_poly.pdbx_seq_one_letter_code
_entity_poly.pdbx_strand_id
1 'polypeptide(L)'
;MRFALGILMTTICIFALCVAASIAQPANQLTTGTHFRVGFIHPDLAVGEHLPDSSYCLRLHADEPATVSVGKITVKVVPGQPTVVCMTQTDAVEVTSNRPITVSSFQDLLGNGEQSWHLPTSAWGRQYRAFNWWTDRHGLDSASMKYSTAKRLVIANENDTHVTAQTLNGERDTVLDAGQVWLLSEALDTAMLRQMRSDPTGLLVSADKPVAVISGHAKAAILAYPDGLPMTGPYARTANRCRGNLQDAMYPTSMAGTEFVTVPIIYTPTRERGLDLSNQGIGDDRGDVLRFIALSDSTVIMHASGDGSLITDTMIARGQVYTVTSVEKPMLWHTSQPALAAQYGKSYGRITSQAVLPEDDPTTDAGLPLLMTVPPLDRWISRTSVHTRKDMLNVLAIAVRTSDVASLRLNTRPIASTARLTSIPGTIYSVMTVILPEGTFTVTSDSGKRFACWTYGSLDGFQLGKIYGSVAGVDVHTSCPDSIHLSYAQDKATGLVTVSTDMVWLADTCSWLSMLYLDSSVDDATWQRIGTDLLIQPKNPQHALTCTAIAVSSSGRRDSIQVVTGGTNVEDDNRLWSYPAISPMPIGETALVTGLSSLIGRSIRMYSLEGAELLNTAIIANEMTLHTADLTRGTYVVAIDTRAFLVVKL
;
A
#
# COMPACT_ATOMS: atom_id res chain seq x y z
N MET A 1 -40.89 -65.51 -29.23
CA MET A 1 -40.95 -66.42 -28.07
C MET A 1 -40.49 -65.63 -26.86
N ARG A 2 -41.35 -65.54 -25.83
CA ARG A 2 -41.23 -64.66 -24.63
C ARG A 2 -40.25 -65.24 -23.60
N PHE A 3 -39.62 -64.37 -22.79
CA PHE A 3 -39.33 -64.43 -21.33
C PHE A 3 -38.41 -63.23 -21.01
N ALA A 4 -38.76 -62.12 -20.34
CA ALA A 4 -39.46 -61.80 -19.08
C ALA A 4 -38.60 -61.91 -17.81
N LEU A 5 -38.31 -60.73 -17.19
CA LEU A 5 -38.18 -60.35 -15.75
C LEU A 5 -37.24 -59.13 -15.67
N GLY A 6 -37.58 -57.93 -15.16
CA GLY A 6 -38.20 -57.55 -13.88
C GLY A 6 -37.08 -57.18 -12.87
N ILE A 7 -37.08 -56.15 -12.00
CA ILE A 7 -38.05 -55.22 -11.40
C ILE A 7 -37.24 -54.07 -10.69
N LEU A 8 -37.76 -52.84 -10.74
CA LEU A 8 -37.89 -51.77 -9.71
C LEU A 8 -36.85 -51.52 -8.57
N MET A 9 -36.39 -50.26 -8.42
CA MET A 9 -36.08 -49.53 -7.15
C MET A 9 -35.71 -48.06 -7.48
N THR A 10 -35.78 -47.02 -6.64
CA THR A 10 -36.59 -46.55 -5.50
C THR A 10 -36.21 -45.07 -5.34
N THR A 11 -37.17 -44.20 -5.06
CA THR A 11 -37.01 -42.76 -4.80
C THR A 11 -36.25 -42.48 -3.50
N ILE A 12 -35.26 -41.57 -3.51
CA ILE A 12 -34.83 -40.83 -2.30
C ILE A 12 -34.64 -39.35 -2.66
N CYS A 13 -35.48 -38.51 -2.07
CA CYS A 13 -35.37 -37.06 -2.04
C CYS A 13 -34.19 -36.63 -1.16
N ILE A 14 -33.33 -35.73 -1.66
CA ILE A 14 -32.32 -35.04 -0.85
C ILE A 14 -32.83 -33.62 -0.55
N PHE A 15 -33.10 -33.36 0.72
CA PHE A 15 -33.29 -32.04 1.31
C PHE A 15 -31.98 -31.25 1.21
N ALA A 16 -31.98 -30.15 0.48
CA ALA A 16 -30.92 -29.14 0.53
C ALA A 16 -31.19 -28.19 1.71
N LEU A 17 -30.49 -28.41 2.83
CA LEU A 17 -30.43 -27.44 3.92
C LEU A 17 -29.42 -26.34 3.58
N CYS A 18 -29.92 -25.11 3.47
CA CYS A 18 -29.12 -23.89 3.56
C CYS A 18 -28.45 -23.82 4.94
N VAL A 19 -27.11 -23.81 4.96
CA VAL A 19 -26.33 -23.27 6.08
C VAL A 19 -25.51 -22.10 5.54
N ALA A 20 -25.81 -20.92 6.05
CA ALA A 20 -25.09 -19.69 5.77
C ALA A 20 -23.64 -19.82 6.25
N ALA A 21 -22.69 -19.83 5.31
CA ALA A 21 -21.29 -19.59 5.59
C ALA A 21 -21.02 -18.08 5.45
N SER A 22 -20.95 -17.38 6.59
CA SER A 22 -20.02 -16.26 6.75
C SER A 22 -18.71 -16.89 7.23
N ILE A 23 -17.50 -16.54 6.83
CA ILE A 23 -16.93 -15.33 6.21
C ILE A 23 -15.85 -15.84 5.23
N ALA A 24 -15.93 -15.51 3.94
CA ALA A 24 -14.77 -15.66 3.06
C ALA A 24 -13.74 -14.60 3.49
N GLN A 25 -12.69 -14.99 4.23
CA GLN A 25 -11.53 -14.13 4.40
C GLN A 25 -10.96 -13.85 3.00
N PRO A 26 -10.83 -12.58 2.57
CA PRO A 26 -10.14 -12.30 1.33
C PRO A 26 -8.68 -12.71 1.52
N ALA A 27 -8.19 -13.50 0.56
CA ALA A 27 -6.85 -14.08 0.54
C ALA A 27 -5.77 -13.01 0.69
N ASN A 28 -4.97 -13.12 1.76
CA ASN A 28 -3.58 -12.65 1.87
C ASN A 28 -3.29 -11.24 1.36
N GLN A 29 -4.10 -10.24 1.74
CA GLN A 29 -3.75 -8.84 1.46
C GLN A 29 -3.16 -8.17 2.70
N LEU A 30 -2.13 -7.37 2.48
CA LEU A 30 -1.53 -6.56 3.52
C LEU A 30 -1.49 -5.11 3.02
N THR A 31 -2.39 -4.27 3.52
CA THR A 31 -2.49 -2.85 3.14
C THR A 31 -2.25 -1.91 4.32
N THR A 32 -2.07 -2.47 5.50
CA THR A 32 -1.94 -1.78 6.78
C THR A 32 -0.63 -2.16 7.48
N GLY A 33 -0.24 -1.40 8.50
CA GLY A 33 0.91 -1.70 9.34
C GLY A 33 0.80 -1.03 10.70
N THR A 34 1.73 -1.36 11.60
CA THR A 34 1.79 -0.79 12.96
C THR A 34 2.93 0.23 13.13
N HIS A 35 3.82 0.35 12.14
CA HIS A 35 4.97 1.26 12.18
C HIS A 35 5.23 1.85 10.80
N PHE A 36 5.36 3.17 10.76
CA PHE A 36 5.65 3.95 9.56
C PHE A 36 6.67 5.02 9.92
N ARG A 37 7.44 5.47 8.92
CA ARG A 37 8.09 6.77 8.97
C ARG A 37 7.75 7.52 7.71
N VAL A 38 7.26 8.72 7.87
CA VAL A 38 6.72 9.55 6.80
C VAL A 38 7.69 10.69 6.53
N GLY A 39 8.17 10.80 5.30
CA GLY A 39 9.08 11.87 4.87
C GLY A 39 8.39 12.93 4.03
N PHE A 40 8.99 14.12 3.98
CA PHE A 40 8.50 15.26 3.21
C PHE A 40 9.61 15.93 2.41
N ILE A 41 9.37 16.19 1.13
CA ILE A 41 10.13 17.13 0.33
C ILE A 41 9.47 18.50 0.50
N HIS A 42 10.15 19.39 1.20
CA HIS A 42 9.61 20.72 1.49
C HIS A 42 9.38 21.54 0.21
N PRO A 43 8.20 22.17 0.05
CA PRO A 43 7.91 23.00 -1.10
C PRO A 43 8.73 24.29 -1.06
N ASP A 44 9.17 24.75 -2.23
CA ASP A 44 9.74 26.09 -2.33
C ASP A 44 8.60 27.11 -2.32
N LEU A 45 8.67 28.07 -1.40
CA LEU A 45 7.67 29.13 -1.27
C LEU A 45 7.96 30.25 -2.27
N ALA A 46 6.96 30.64 -3.05
CA ALA A 46 7.03 31.86 -3.84
C ALA A 46 6.84 33.10 -2.95
N VAL A 47 7.19 34.28 -3.48
CA VAL A 47 6.96 35.56 -2.79
C VAL A 47 5.47 35.70 -2.50
N GLY A 48 5.12 35.90 -1.21
CA GLY A 48 3.74 36.04 -0.74
C GLY A 48 3.05 34.72 -0.37
N GLU A 49 3.66 33.56 -0.64
CA GLU A 49 3.20 32.29 -0.07
C GLU A 49 3.60 32.21 1.41
N HIS A 50 2.67 31.80 2.27
CA HIS A 50 2.91 31.56 3.69
C HIS A 50 2.75 30.07 3.97
N LEU A 51 3.55 29.54 4.89
CA LEU A 51 3.50 28.15 5.36
C LEU A 51 2.83 28.10 6.74
N PRO A 52 1.50 27.88 6.83
CA PRO A 52 0.83 27.65 8.09
C PRO A 52 1.44 26.48 8.87
N ASP A 53 1.35 26.52 10.20
CA ASP A 53 1.72 25.39 11.06
C ASP A 53 0.91 24.11 10.75
N SER A 54 -0.24 24.26 10.09
CA SER A 54 -1.10 23.17 9.63
C SER A 54 -0.80 22.68 8.21
N SER A 55 0.34 23.04 7.63
CA SER A 55 0.64 22.70 6.22
C SER A 55 1.02 21.23 6.05
N TYR A 56 1.56 20.59 7.09
CA TYR A 56 1.97 19.18 7.05
C TYR A 56 0.99 18.37 7.89
N CYS A 57 0.20 17.51 7.25
CA CYS A 57 -0.76 16.70 7.96
C CYS A 57 -0.61 15.24 7.59
N LEU A 58 -0.76 14.36 8.58
CA LEU A 58 -0.94 12.94 8.39
C LEU A 58 -2.42 12.60 8.53
N ARG A 59 -2.85 11.63 7.72
CA ARG A 59 -4.15 11.00 7.83
C ARG A 59 -3.97 9.55 8.19
N LEU A 60 -4.61 9.19 9.30
CA LEU A 60 -4.56 7.88 9.91
C LEU A 60 -5.94 7.24 9.73
N HIS A 61 -5.98 6.00 9.28
CA HIS A 61 -7.22 5.23 9.20
C HIS A 61 -6.99 3.82 9.73
N ALA A 62 -7.96 3.31 10.48
CA ALA A 62 -7.92 1.99 11.08
C ALA A 62 -9.26 1.29 10.85
N ASP A 63 -9.21 -0.03 10.76
CA ASP A 63 -10.42 -0.86 10.69
C ASP A 63 -10.97 -1.21 12.08
N GLU A 64 -10.11 -1.08 13.08
CA GLU A 64 -10.38 -1.33 14.50
C GLU A 64 -9.91 -0.12 15.32
N PRO A 65 -10.47 0.13 16.51
CA PRO A 65 -10.03 1.24 17.35
C PRO A 65 -8.54 1.15 17.64
N ALA A 66 -7.80 2.20 17.30
CA ALA A 66 -6.35 2.24 17.44
C ALA A 66 -5.91 3.44 18.28
N THR A 67 -4.81 3.28 19.01
CA THR A 67 -4.03 4.37 19.58
C THR A 67 -2.78 4.52 18.74
N VAL A 68 -2.53 5.74 18.27
CA VAL A 68 -1.44 6.05 17.36
C VAL A 68 -0.59 7.17 17.95
N SER A 69 0.72 6.97 17.98
CA SER A 69 1.69 8.01 18.30
C SER A 69 2.31 8.53 17.01
N VAL A 70 2.27 9.85 16.82
CA VAL A 70 2.85 10.60 15.71
C VAL A 70 3.90 11.53 16.30
N GLY A 71 5.17 11.13 16.26
CA GLY A 71 6.23 11.77 17.05
C GLY A 71 5.86 11.83 18.53
N LYS A 72 5.65 13.04 19.06
CA LYS A 72 5.25 13.27 20.46
C LYS A 72 3.74 13.35 20.70
N ILE A 73 2.94 13.34 19.64
CA ILE A 73 1.47 13.48 19.71
C ILE A 73 0.86 12.08 19.77
N THR A 74 -0.08 11.84 20.69
CA THR A 74 -0.84 10.58 20.74
C THR A 74 -2.31 10.85 20.46
N VAL A 75 -2.91 10.07 19.56
CA VAL A 75 -4.32 10.20 19.15
C VAL A 75 -5.04 8.86 19.15
N LYS A 76 -6.36 8.90 19.30
CA LYS A 76 -7.24 7.75 19.09
C LYS A 76 -7.79 7.80 17.66
N VAL A 77 -7.70 6.67 16.96
CA VAL A 77 -8.29 6.48 15.63
C VAL A 77 -9.56 5.65 15.78
N VAL A 78 -10.66 6.18 15.26
CA VAL A 78 -11.96 5.54 15.30
C VAL A 78 -12.19 4.79 13.98
N PRO A 79 -12.68 3.54 14.01
CA PRO A 79 -12.97 2.79 12.78
C PRO A 79 -13.85 3.55 11.80
N GLY A 80 -13.44 3.57 10.53
CA GLY A 80 -14.20 4.21 9.46
C GLY A 80 -14.22 5.74 9.49
N GLN A 81 -13.50 6.38 10.42
CA GLN A 81 -13.30 7.83 10.47
C GLN A 81 -11.80 8.12 10.47
N PRO A 82 -11.28 8.92 9.53
CA PRO A 82 -9.86 9.21 9.54
C PRO A 82 -9.56 10.21 10.64
N THR A 83 -8.43 10.01 11.29
CA THR A 83 -7.87 10.99 12.22
C THR A 83 -6.81 11.79 11.48
N VAL A 84 -6.94 13.11 11.51
CA VAL A 84 -5.96 14.02 10.91
C VAL A 84 -5.07 14.58 12.02
N VAL A 85 -3.75 14.46 11.85
CA VAL A 85 -2.75 15.03 12.75
C VAL A 85 -1.88 15.97 11.95
N CYS A 86 -2.01 17.27 12.20
CA CYS A 86 -1.16 18.28 11.58
C CYS A 86 0.00 18.65 12.51
N MET A 87 1.14 18.96 11.90
CA MET A 87 2.38 19.25 12.60
C MET A 87 3.12 20.40 11.93
N THR A 88 3.95 21.08 12.72
CA THR A 88 4.97 21.99 12.19
C THR A 88 5.89 21.24 11.22
N GLN A 89 6.49 21.99 10.30
CA GLN A 89 7.42 21.45 9.31
C GLN A 89 8.46 20.49 9.92
N THR A 90 8.59 19.30 9.34
CA THR A 90 9.59 18.29 9.68
C THR A 90 10.02 17.52 8.43
N ASP A 91 11.28 17.11 8.33
CA ASP A 91 11.76 16.31 7.19
C ASP A 91 11.18 14.88 7.23
N ALA A 92 11.04 14.31 8.43
CA ALA A 92 10.35 13.05 8.65
C ALA A 92 9.67 12.97 10.03
N VAL A 93 8.71 12.05 10.16
CA VAL A 93 8.00 11.77 11.41
C VAL A 93 7.75 10.27 11.56
N GLU A 94 7.99 9.75 12.75
CA GLU A 94 7.66 8.36 13.09
C GLU A 94 6.19 8.25 13.50
N VAL A 95 5.52 7.21 13.00
CA VAL A 95 4.16 6.84 13.36
C VAL A 95 4.15 5.41 13.87
N THR A 96 3.74 5.21 15.11
CA THR A 96 3.56 3.88 15.70
C THR A 96 2.12 3.69 16.13
N SER A 97 1.60 2.48 15.99
CA SER A 97 0.24 2.14 16.40
C SER A 97 0.20 0.79 17.09
N ASN A 98 -0.72 0.69 18.05
CA ASN A 98 -1.07 -0.58 18.67
C ASN A 98 -1.89 -1.51 17.76
N ARG A 99 -2.34 -1.02 16.60
CA ARG A 99 -3.16 -1.76 15.64
C ARG A 99 -2.74 -1.48 14.21
N PRO A 100 -3.08 -2.36 13.26
CA PRO A 100 -2.89 -2.07 11.85
C PRO A 100 -3.66 -0.82 11.42
N ILE A 101 -2.94 0.16 10.88
CA ILE A 101 -3.49 1.39 10.31
C ILE A 101 -2.95 1.59 8.88
N THR A 102 -3.56 2.50 8.13
CA THR A 102 -2.99 3.10 6.92
C THR A 102 -2.57 4.54 7.20
N VAL A 103 -1.48 4.99 6.58
CA VAL A 103 -0.97 6.35 6.71
C VAL A 103 -0.83 7.01 5.35
N SER A 104 -1.38 8.20 5.20
CA SER A 104 -1.11 9.11 4.07
C SER A 104 -0.72 10.48 4.58
N SER A 105 0.10 11.19 3.81
CA SER A 105 0.50 12.57 4.12
C SER A 105 -0.16 13.55 3.16
N PHE A 106 -0.33 14.77 3.63
CA PHE A 106 -0.80 15.89 2.82
C PHE A 106 0.06 17.12 3.13
N GLN A 107 0.53 17.79 2.07
CA GLN A 107 1.12 19.12 2.16
C GLN A 107 0.10 20.13 1.64
N ASP A 108 -0.61 20.83 2.53
CA ASP A 108 -1.62 21.82 2.14
C ASP A 108 -1.08 23.23 2.16
N LEU A 109 -0.75 23.73 0.98
CA LEU A 109 -0.35 25.11 0.80
C LEU A 109 -1.19 25.77 -0.29
N LEU A 110 -1.30 27.09 -0.29
CA LEU A 110 -1.72 27.80 -1.49
C LEU A 110 -0.53 27.86 -2.46
N GLY A 111 -0.74 27.49 -3.72
CA GLY A 111 0.32 27.49 -4.74
C GLY A 111 1.27 26.28 -4.67
N ASN A 112 1.05 25.35 -3.75
CA ASN A 112 1.68 24.03 -3.71
C ASN A 112 0.71 23.03 -3.08
N GLY A 113 0.70 21.78 -3.53
CA GLY A 113 -0.05 20.76 -2.82
C GLY A 113 0.35 19.39 -3.31
N GLU A 114 0.43 18.44 -2.39
CA GLU A 114 0.69 17.06 -2.73
C GLU A 114 0.12 16.12 -1.67
N GLN A 115 -0.27 14.91 -2.10
CA GLN A 115 -0.64 13.83 -1.22
C GLN A 115 0.24 12.62 -1.53
N SER A 116 0.63 11.86 -0.50
CA SER A 116 1.36 10.61 -0.73
C SER A 116 0.85 9.54 0.23
N TRP A 117 0.76 8.30 -0.26
CA TRP A 117 0.43 7.14 0.56
C TRP A 117 1.73 6.47 1.02
N HIS A 118 1.84 6.11 2.30
CA HIS A 118 3.10 5.62 2.87
C HIS A 118 3.07 4.11 3.14
N LEU A 119 4.13 3.43 2.71
CA LEU A 119 4.37 2.03 3.01
C LEU A 119 4.72 1.86 4.50
N PRO A 120 4.19 0.83 5.19
CA PRO A 120 4.68 0.47 6.52
C PRO A 120 6.14 0.06 6.46
N THR A 121 6.89 0.24 7.55
CA THR A 121 8.33 -0.09 7.61
C THR A 121 8.61 -1.56 7.31
N SER A 122 7.66 -2.45 7.59
CA SER A 122 7.73 -3.88 7.24
C SER A 122 7.67 -4.15 5.73
N ALA A 123 7.23 -3.21 4.91
CA ALA A 123 7.15 -3.31 3.46
C ALA A 123 8.27 -2.57 2.73
N TRP A 124 9.19 -1.96 3.46
CA TRP A 124 10.33 -1.27 2.87
C TRP A 124 11.31 -2.25 2.25
N GLY A 125 11.92 -1.85 1.14
CA GLY A 125 12.95 -2.62 0.46
C GLY A 125 14.34 -2.06 0.67
N ARG A 126 15.29 -2.64 -0.06
CA ARG A 126 16.70 -2.23 -0.07
C ARG A 126 17.13 -1.55 -1.36
N GLN A 127 16.28 -1.58 -2.39
CA GLN A 127 16.59 -1.06 -3.71
C GLN A 127 15.39 -0.33 -4.29
N TYR A 128 15.62 0.91 -4.72
CA TYR A 128 14.61 1.82 -5.26
C TYR A 128 15.13 2.46 -6.53
N ARG A 129 14.23 2.72 -7.47
CA ARG A 129 14.47 3.66 -8.58
C ARG A 129 13.41 4.73 -8.50
N ALA A 130 13.85 5.97 -8.49
CA ALA A 130 12.99 7.12 -8.21
C ALA A 130 12.39 7.70 -9.49
N PHE A 131 11.15 8.19 -9.38
CA PHE A 131 10.49 9.01 -10.38
C PHE A 131 10.74 10.48 -10.09
N ASN A 132 11.44 11.15 -10.99
CA ASN A 132 11.78 12.55 -10.88
C ASN A 132 11.38 13.28 -12.17
N TRP A 133 11.75 14.54 -12.25
CA TRP A 133 11.67 15.32 -13.47
C TRP A 133 13.01 16.04 -13.69
N TRP A 134 13.25 16.53 -14.89
CA TRP A 134 14.44 17.35 -15.15
C TRP A 134 14.45 18.64 -14.33
N THR A 135 15.61 19.28 -14.22
CA THR A 135 15.74 20.58 -13.54
C THR A 135 14.90 21.63 -14.26
N ASP A 136 13.98 22.25 -13.52
CA ASP A 136 13.15 23.36 -14.00
C ASP A 136 13.70 24.72 -13.51
N ARG A 137 13.23 25.80 -14.13
CA ARG A 137 13.52 27.18 -13.72
C ARG A 137 12.29 28.07 -13.83
N HIS A 138 12.28 29.22 -13.18
CA HIS A 138 11.30 30.29 -13.40
C HIS A 138 11.76 31.62 -12.82
N GLY A 139 11.28 32.73 -13.37
CA GLY A 139 11.68 34.09 -12.97
C GLY A 139 11.67 35.01 -14.19
N LEU A 140 11.65 36.33 -13.96
CA LEU A 140 11.62 37.30 -15.07
C LEU A 140 13.01 37.84 -15.44
N ASP A 141 13.93 37.83 -14.48
CA ASP A 141 15.28 38.33 -14.64
C ASP A 141 16.29 37.43 -13.92
N SER A 142 17.58 37.68 -14.14
CA SER A 142 18.65 36.87 -13.54
C SER A 142 18.69 36.93 -12.02
N ALA A 143 18.17 38.00 -11.40
CA ALA A 143 18.17 38.19 -9.95
C ALA A 143 17.00 37.45 -9.27
N SER A 144 15.88 37.29 -9.98
CA SER A 144 14.66 36.60 -9.52
C SER A 144 14.59 35.14 -9.98
N MET A 145 15.51 34.70 -10.83
CA MET A 145 15.55 33.34 -11.36
C MET A 145 15.67 32.30 -10.23
N LYS A 146 14.72 31.37 -10.19
CA LYS A 146 14.68 30.21 -9.32
C LYS A 146 14.95 28.96 -10.13
N TYR A 147 15.61 28.00 -9.51
CA TYR A 147 15.90 26.69 -10.09
C TYR A 147 15.35 25.62 -9.16
N SER A 148 14.66 24.63 -9.72
CA SER A 148 14.18 23.48 -8.96
C SER A 148 14.79 22.21 -9.54
N THR A 149 15.69 21.64 -8.75
CA THR A 149 16.34 20.36 -9.05
C THR A 149 15.52 19.24 -8.43
N ALA A 150 15.60 18.07 -9.05
CA ALA A 150 15.03 16.85 -8.48
C ALA A 150 15.64 16.53 -7.09
N LYS A 151 14.80 15.95 -6.23
CA LYS A 151 15.14 15.57 -4.86
C LYS A 151 14.71 14.13 -4.58
N ARG A 152 15.52 13.44 -3.79
CA ARG A 152 15.25 12.10 -3.26
C ARG A 152 15.53 12.12 -1.76
N LEU A 153 14.51 11.94 -0.94
CA LEU A 153 14.62 11.82 0.50
C LEU A 153 14.70 10.33 0.86
N VAL A 154 15.79 9.91 1.47
CA VAL A 154 15.98 8.53 1.96
C VAL A 154 15.80 8.51 3.47
N ILE A 155 15.09 7.52 4.01
CA ILE A 155 14.86 7.33 5.44
C ILE A 155 15.31 5.94 5.85
N ALA A 156 16.18 5.82 6.86
CA ALA A 156 16.63 4.52 7.34
C ALA A 156 15.65 3.89 8.36
N ASN A 157 15.44 2.58 8.24
CA ASN A 157 14.61 1.86 9.21
C ASN A 157 15.37 1.49 10.48
N GLU A 158 16.65 1.19 10.32
CA GLU A 158 17.53 0.58 11.31
C GLU A 158 18.80 1.41 11.49
N ASN A 159 19.47 1.24 12.63
CA ASN A 159 20.73 1.92 12.88
C ASN A 159 21.84 1.43 11.95
N ASP A 160 22.86 2.27 11.73
CA ASP A 160 24.03 1.89 10.93
C ASP A 160 23.65 1.36 9.53
N THR A 161 22.68 2.01 8.89
CA THR A 161 22.22 1.65 7.53
C THR A 161 23.13 2.34 6.51
N HIS A 162 23.85 1.56 5.71
CA HIS A 162 24.67 2.06 4.63
C HIS A 162 23.81 2.28 3.39
N VAL A 163 23.76 3.52 2.91
CA VAL A 163 22.98 3.91 1.73
C VAL A 163 23.92 4.40 0.64
N THR A 164 23.70 3.92 -0.58
CA THR A 164 24.39 4.33 -1.80
C THR A 164 23.36 4.82 -2.82
N ALA A 165 23.60 5.97 -3.43
CA ALA A 165 22.71 6.56 -4.41
C ALA A 165 23.47 7.04 -5.65
N GLN A 166 22.99 6.60 -6.82
CA GLN A 166 23.44 7.13 -8.11
C GLN A 166 22.88 8.54 -8.31
N THR A 167 23.70 9.45 -8.79
CA THR A 167 23.38 10.83 -9.20
C THR A 167 23.79 11.02 -10.65
N LEU A 168 23.38 12.14 -11.26
CA LEU A 168 23.83 12.46 -12.62
C LEU A 168 25.36 12.64 -12.73
N ASN A 169 26.02 12.95 -11.62
CA ASN A 169 27.47 13.22 -11.55
C ASN A 169 28.28 12.09 -10.90
N GLY A 170 27.72 10.88 -10.78
CA GLY A 170 28.37 9.73 -10.16
C GLY A 170 27.62 9.22 -8.94
N GLU A 171 28.31 8.50 -8.06
CA GLU A 171 27.71 7.85 -6.90
C GLU A 171 28.00 8.64 -5.61
N ARG A 172 27.07 8.60 -4.66
CA ARG A 172 27.24 9.14 -3.31
C ARG A 172 26.77 8.11 -2.28
N ASP A 173 27.44 8.08 -1.15
CA ASP A 173 27.10 7.21 -0.04
C ASP A 173 27.00 7.96 1.30
N THR A 174 26.30 7.35 2.25
CA THR A 174 26.18 7.82 3.63
C THR A 174 25.79 6.66 4.55
N VAL A 175 26.01 6.84 5.85
CA VAL A 175 25.46 5.96 6.90
C VAL A 175 24.35 6.72 7.63
N LEU A 176 23.23 6.04 7.92
CA LEU A 176 22.08 6.62 8.60
C LEU A 176 21.67 5.73 9.77
N ASP A 177 21.32 6.37 10.89
CA ASP A 177 20.64 5.69 11.98
C ASP A 177 19.12 5.60 11.77
N ALA A 178 18.44 4.77 12.56
CA ALA A 178 16.99 4.57 12.45
C ALA A 178 16.24 5.92 12.57
N GLY A 179 15.42 6.22 11.56
CA GLY A 179 14.66 7.47 11.48
C GLY A 179 15.45 8.70 11.01
N GLN A 180 16.77 8.59 10.83
CA GLN A 180 17.53 9.65 10.16
C GLN A 180 17.19 9.70 8.67
N VAL A 181 17.35 10.90 8.12
CA VAL A 181 17.02 11.20 6.73
C VAL A 181 18.24 11.70 5.97
N TRP A 182 18.29 11.38 4.68
CA TRP A 182 19.24 11.96 3.74
C TRP A 182 18.50 12.57 2.56
N LEU A 183 18.50 13.90 2.48
CA LEU A 183 17.95 14.63 1.35
C LEU A 183 19.02 14.76 0.25
N LEU A 184 18.94 13.89 -0.75
CA LEU A 184 19.76 13.94 -1.94
C LEU A 184 19.15 14.91 -2.96
N SER A 185 19.88 15.98 -3.28
CA SER A 185 19.52 16.93 -4.34
C SER A 185 20.49 16.79 -5.51
N GLU A 186 19.98 16.81 -6.75
CA GLU A 186 20.85 16.88 -7.93
C GLU A 186 21.61 18.20 -7.97
N ALA A 187 22.84 18.16 -8.47
CA ALA A 187 23.60 19.37 -8.71
C ALA A 187 22.94 20.21 -9.82
N LEU A 188 22.85 21.52 -9.61
CA LEU A 188 22.37 22.43 -10.63
C LEU A 188 23.39 22.54 -11.76
N ASP A 189 22.99 22.11 -12.96
CA ASP A 189 23.66 22.44 -14.22
C ASP A 189 22.76 23.35 -15.06
N THR A 190 23.10 24.63 -15.12
CA THR A 190 22.31 25.64 -15.86
C THR A 190 22.39 25.46 -17.39
N ALA A 191 23.32 24.65 -17.91
CA ALA A 191 23.37 24.31 -19.33
C ALA A 191 22.36 23.22 -19.73
N MET A 192 21.83 22.47 -18.77
CA MET A 192 20.96 21.31 -18.99
C MET A 192 19.51 21.52 -18.52
N LEU A 193 19.10 22.78 -18.35
CA LEU A 193 17.76 23.14 -17.87
C LEU A 193 16.68 22.67 -18.84
N ARG A 194 15.63 22.04 -18.30
CA ARG A 194 14.49 21.50 -19.05
C ARG A 194 14.87 20.49 -20.14
N GLN A 195 15.91 19.70 -19.89
CA GLN A 195 16.39 18.67 -20.81
C GLN A 195 16.41 17.32 -20.11
N MET A 196 16.18 16.25 -20.87
CA MET A 196 16.27 14.86 -20.38
C MET A 196 17.63 14.54 -19.73
N ARG A 197 18.70 15.26 -20.07
CA ARG A 197 20.03 15.07 -19.46
C ARG A 197 20.10 15.48 -17.99
N SER A 198 19.22 16.38 -17.53
CA SER A 198 19.12 16.75 -16.12
C SER A 198 18.02 15.98 -15.38
N ASP A 199 17.47 14.92 -15.97
CA ASP A 199 16.45 14.07 -15.38
C ASP A 199 17.09 12.84 -14.68
N PRO A 200 17.06 12.77 -13.34
CA PRO A 200 17.62 11.63 -12.61
C PRO A 200 16.63 10.46 -12.45
N THR A 201 15.52 10.44 -13.21
CA THR A 201 14.58 9.33 -13.16
C THR A 201 15.29 8.02 -13.53
N GLY A 202 14.98 6.96 -12.78
CA GLY A 202 15.59 5.65 -12.99
C GLY A 202 16.92 5.45 -12.29
N LEU A 203 17.57 6.47 -11.73
CA LEU A 203 18.79 6.29 -10.94
C LEU A 203 18.55 5.45 -9.69
N LEU A 204 19.48 4.54 -9.39
CA LEU A 204 19.37 3.58 -8.29
C LEU A 204 19.67 4.24 -6.93
N VAL A 205 18.87 3.91 -5.93
CA VAL A 205 19.20 4.02 -4.51
C VAL A 205 19.23 2.59 -3.96
N SER A 206 20.33 2.22 -3.30
CA SER A 206 20.52 0.92 -2.68
C SER A 206 20.98 1.06 -1.24
N ALA A 207 20.58 0.11 -0.39
CA ALA A 207 21.00 0.04 1.00
C ALA A 207 21.24 -1.41 1.44
N ASP A 208 22.02 -1.59 2.49
CA ASP A 208 22.24 -2.90 3.12
C ASP A 208 21.06 -3.34 4.02
N LYS A 209 20.34 -2.36 4.58
CA LYS A 209 19.13 -2.52 5.42
C LYS A 209 17.92 -1.80 4.79
N PRO A 210 16.69 -2.11 5.22
CA PRO A 210 15.49 -1.48 4.66
C PRO A 210 15.47 0.05 4.80
N VAL A 211 15.11 0.74 3.72
CA VAL A 211 14.96 2.20 3.66
C VAL A 211 13.66 2.57 2.95
N ALA A 212 13.14 3.77 3.19
CA ALA A 212 12.14 4.39 2.31
C ALA A 212 12.79 5.43 1.40
N VAL A 213 12.20 5.63 0.22
CA VAL A 213 12.59 6.70 -0.71
C VAL A 213 11.35 7.49 -1.10
N ILE A 214 11.37 8.80 -0.85
CA ILE A 214 10.41 9.76 -1.39
C ILE A 214 11.13 10.50 -2.51
N SER A 215 10.52 10.62 -3.70
CA SER A 215 11.13 11.33 -4.81
C SER A 215 10.23 12.41 -5.36
N GLY A 216 10.84 13.44 -5.96
CA GLY A 216 10.07 14.59 -6.39
C GLY A 216 10.88 15.86 -6.63
N HIS A 217 10.18 17.00 -6.52
CA HIS A 217 10.68 18.35 -6.70
C HIS A 217 10.06 19.27 -5.66
N ALA A 218 10.83 20.24 -5.17
CA ALA A 218 10.29 21.24 -4.26
C ALA A 218 9.27 22.16 -4.95
N LYS A 219 9.50 22.53 -6.23
CA LYS A 219 8.54 23.28 -7.05
C LYS A 219 8.89 23.21 -8.54
N ALA A 220 8.18 22.41 -9.32
CA ALA A 220 8.48 22.22 -10.74
C ALA A 220 7.23 22.24 -11.62
N ALA A 221 7.44 22.47 -12.92
CA ALA A 221 6.46 22.18 -13.95
C ALA A 221 6.70 20.81 -14.57
N ILE A 222 5.61 20.15 -14.99
CA ILE A 222 5.68 18.94 -15.81
C ILE A 222 5.54 19.32 -17.28
N LEU A 223 6.50 18.85 -18.09
CA LEU A 223 6.86 19.36 -19.41
C LEU A 223 7.48 20.77 -19.39
N ALA A 224 7.88 21.27 -20.57
CA ALA A 224 8.51 22.57 -20.68
C ALA A 224 7.45 23.67 -20.54
N TYR A 225 7.58 24.48 -19.49
CA TYR A 225 6.81 25.70 -19.25
C TYR A 225 7.72 26.92 -19.31
N PRO A 226 7.22 28.10 -19.73
CA PRO A 226 8.03 29.31 -19.79
C PRO A 226 8.48 29.79 -18.40
N ASP A 227 9.46 30.71 -18.38
CA ASP A 227 9.98 31.32 -17.15
C ASP A 227 8.96 32.31 -16.53
N GLY A 228 8.20 33.00 -17.38
CA GLY A 228 7.11 33.92 -17.05
C GLY A 228 5.88 33.72 -17.93
N LEU A 229 4.69 34.06 -17.44
CA LEU A 229 3.41 33.91 -18.16
C LEU A 229 2.41 35.05 -17.82
N PRO A 230 2.32 36.12 -18.65
CA PRO A 230 3.15 36.38 -19.84
C PRO A 230 4.62 36.65 -19.48
N MET A 231 5.51 36.37 -20.44
CA MET A 231 6.96 36.54 -20.24
C MET A 231 7.43 38.00 -20.41
N THR A 232 6.73 38.79 -21.22
CA THR A 232 7.10 40.16 -21.57
C THR A 232 5.90 41.10 -21.45
N GLY A 233 6.17 42.42 -21.44
CA GLY A 233 5.14 43.46 -21.38
C GLY A 233 4.86 43.95 -19.96
N PRO A 234 3.94 44.94 -19.81
CA PRO A 234 3.65 45.57 -18.51
C PRO A 234 3.06 44.60 -17.46
N TYR A 235 2.61 43.42 -17.88
CA TYR A 235 2.03 42.39 -17.03
C TYR A 235 2.92 41.14 -16.92
N ALA A 236 4.18 41.24 -17.33
CA ALA A 236 5.13 40.14 -17.19
C ALA A 236 5.17 39.68 -15.73
N ARG A 237 5.01 38.37 -15.53
CA ARG A 237 4.96 37.76 -14.19
C ARG A 237 5.60 36.39 -14.23
N THR A 238 6.29 36.05 -13.15
CA THR A 238 6.88 34.73 -12.95
C THR A 238 5.81 33.65 -13.09
N ALA A 239 6.10 32.58 -13.83
CA ALA A 239 5.16 31.47 -14.05
C ALA A 239 5.12 30.48 -12.87
N ASN A 240 5.18 30.97 -11.63
CA ASN A 240 5.14 30.14 -10.42
C ASN A 240 3.79 29.44 -10.24
N ARG A 241 2.69 30.01 -10.77
CA ARG A 241 1.33 29.47 -10.64
C ARG A 241 1.09 28.17 -11.39
N CYS A 242 1.95 27.84 -12.35
CA CYS A 242 1.90 26.59 -13.13
C CYS A 242 2.80 25.50 -12.52
N ARG A 243 3.42 25.77 -11.37
CA ARG A 243 4.47 24.94 -10.75
C ARG A 243 4.08 24.59 -9.34
N GLY A 244 4.15 23.30 -9.02
CA GLY A 244 3.80 22.77 -7.72
C GLY A 244 4.93 21.93 -7.16
N ASN A 245 4.84 21.66 -5.86
CA ASN A 245 5.56 20.55 -5.26
C ASN A 245 5.14 19.25 -5.95
N LEU A 246 6.11 18.39 -6.21
CA LEU A 246 5.88 17.06 -6.74
C LEU A 246 6.50 16.11 -5.73
N GLN A 247 5.76 15.16 -5.21
CA GLN A 247 6.36 14.08 -4.44
C GLN A 247 5.44 12.86 -4.36
N ASP A 248 6.05 11.68 -4.32
CA ASP A 248 5.35 10.48 -3.88
C ASP A 248 6.33 9.52 -3.18
N ALA A 249 5.78 8.63 -2.36
CA ALA A 249 6.55 7.54 -1.78
C ALA A 249 6.81 6.49 -2.87
N MET A 250 8.08 6.20 -3.12
CA MET A 250 8.47 5.25 -4.16
C MET A 250 8.25 3.82 -3.69
N TYR A 251 7.86 2.96 -4.62
CA TYR A 251 7.84 1.52 -4.39
C TYR A 251 9.27 0.95 -4.47
N PRO A 252 9.62 0.00 -3.59
CA PRO A 252 10.85 -0.76 -3.77
C PRO A 252 10.77 -1.57 -5.06
N THR A 253 11.93 -1.85 -5.65
CA THR A 253 12.03 -2.66 -6.87
C THR A 253 11.44 -4.07 -6.73
N SER A 254 11.33 -4.60 -5.51
CA SER A 254 10.64 -5.86 -5.20
C SER A 254 9.12 -5.82 -5.39
N MET A 255 8.52 -4.63 -5.50
CA MET A 255 7.10 -4.41 -5.77
C MET A 255 6.80 -4.06 -7.24
N ALA A 256 7.81 -4.12 -8.12
CA ALA A 256 7.61 -3.96 -9.55
C ALA A 256 6.77 -5.10 -10.15
N GLY A 257 6.07 -4.80 -11.23
CA GLY A 257 5.19 -5.76 -11.91
C GLY A 257 5.22 -5.59 -13.41
N THR A 258 4.37 -6.36 -14.11
CA THR A 258 4.39 -6.45 -15.58
C THR A 258 3.14 -5.92 -16.26
N GLU A 259 2.11 -5.57 -15.49
CA GLU A 259 0.83 -5.10 -16.02
C GLU A 259 0.33 -3.92 -15.20
N PHE A 260 -0.14 -2.87 -15.88
CA PHE A 260 -0.56 -1.62 -15.25
C PHE A 260 -1.82 -1.09 -15.93
N VAL A 261 -2.79 -0.62 -15.14
CA VAL A 261 -3.88 0.20 -15.65
C VAL A 261 -3.65 1.63 -15.23
N THR A 262 -3.72 2.56 -16.18
CA THR A 262 -3.61 3.99 -15.92
C THR A 262 -4.90 4.70 -16.25
N VAL A 263 -5.26 5.69 -15.43
CA VAL A 263 -6.51 6.45 -15.56
C VAL A 263 -6.17 7.93 -15.64
N PRO A 264 -6.48 8.62 -16.75
CA PRO A 264 -6.21 10.05 -16.88
C PRO A 264 -6.88 10.87 -15.76
N ILE A 265 -6.16 11.85 -15.26
CA ILE A 265 -6.60 12.78 -14.25
C ILE A 265 -7.67 13.69 -14.85
N ILE A 266 -8.71 13.88 -14.04
CA ILE A 266 -9.80 14.80 -14.33
C ILE A 266 -9.57 16.07 -13.55
N TYR A 267 -9.51 17.17 -14.27
CA TYR A 267 -9.29 18.50 -13.73
C TYR A 267 -10.59 19.30 -13.67
N THR A 268 -10.53 20.48 -13.06
CA THR A 268 -11.67 21.41 -13.08
C THR A 268 -12.07 21.74 -14.52
N PRO A 269 -13.37 21.96 -14.80
CA PRO A 269 -13.83 22.30 -16.14
C PRO A 269 -13.23 23.60 -16.72
N THR A 270 -12.65 24.45 -15.87
CA THR A 270 -11.94 25.67 -16.28
C THR A 270 -10.62 25.38 -16.99
N ARG A 271 -10.02 24.22 -16.74
CA ARG A 271 -8.77 23.81 -17.37
C ARG A 271 -9.03 23.32 -18.79
N GLU A 272 -8.95 24.24 -19.75
CA GLU A 272 -8.99 23.91 -21.18
C GLU A 272 -7.67 23.25 -21.59
N ARG A 273 -7.75 22.07 -22.23
CA ARG A 273 -6.59 21.29 -22.70
C ARG A 273 -6.66 21.06 -24.20
N GLY A 274 -5.52 20.76 -24.83
CA GLY A 274 -5.44 20.49 -26.26
C GLY A 274 -5.38 21.76 -27.10
N LEU A 275 -4.98 22.87 -26.48
CA LEU A 275 -4.77 24.13 -27.18
C LEU A 275 -3.34 24.18 -27.73
N ASP A 276 -3.18 24.75 -28.92
CA ASP A 276 -1.84 25.12 -29.39
C ASP A 276 -1.37 26.37 -28.65
N LEU A 277 -0.59 26.13 -27.59
CA LEU A 277 0.00 27.15 -26.74
C LEU A 277 1.52 27.27 -26.97
N SER A 278 2.00 26.81 -28.12
CA SER A 278 3.42 26.89 -28.49
C SER A 278 3.93 28.34 -28.53
N ASN A 279 3.07 29.29 -28.91
CA ASN A 279 3.35 30.73 -28.88
C ASN A 279 3.53 31.29 -27.46
N GLN A 280 3.07 30.58 -26.43
CA GLN A 280 3.27 30.89 -25.02
C GLN A 280 4.44 30.09 -24.41
N GLY A 281 5.17 29.31 -25.22
CA GLY A 281 6.26 28.45 -24.76
C GLY A 281 5.78 27.21 -24.01
N ILE A 282 4.53 26.80 -24.22
CA ILE A 282 3.95 25.58 -23.63
C ILE A 282 3.89 24.51 -24.71
N GLY A 283 4.61 23.41 -24.50
CA GLY A 283 4.84 22.40 -25.54
C GLY A 283 3.65 21.48 -25.82
N ASP A 284 2.99 20.96 -24.78
CA ASP A 284 1.86 20.04 -24.89
C ASP A 284 1.10 19.95 -23.56
N ASP A 285 -0.18 20.33 -23.55
CA ASP A 285 -1.05 20.32 -22.37
C ASP A 285 -2.08 19.18 -22.37
N ARG A 286 -2.04 18.29 -23.38
CA ARG A 286 -3.01 17.19 -23.53
C ARG A 286 -2.70 16.00 -22.64
N GLY A 287 -3.74 15.46 -22.01
CA GLY A 287 -3.64 14.23 -21.22
C GLY A 287 -2.59 14.30 -20.11
N ASP A 288 -2.21 13.13 -19.62
CA ASP A 288 -1.21 12.99 -18.57
C ASP A 288 0.10 12.45 -19.13
N VAL A 289 1.18 12.56 -18.35
CA VAL A 289 2.45 11.92 -18.69
C VAL A 289 2.56 10.60 -17.95
N LEU A 290 2.92 9.52 -18.65
CA LEU A 290 3.27 8.25 -18.04
C LEU A 290 4.76 7.96 -18.19
N ARG A 291 5.35 7.36 -17.16
CA ARG A 291 6.74 6.92 -17.18
C ARG A 291 6.88 5.49 -16.71
N PHE A 292 7.72 4.73 -17.40
CA PHE A 292 8.11 3.38 -17.02
C PHE A 292 9.61 3.31 -16.79
N ILE A 293 10.04 2.68 -15.69
CA ILE A 293 11.45 2.38 -15.42
C ILE A 293 11.65 0.88 -15.53
N ALA A 294 12.54 0.44 -16.42
CA ALA A 294 12.87 -0.97 -16.57
C ALA A 294 13.84 -1.45 -15.48
N LEU A 295 13.59 -2.63 -14.91
CA LEU A 295 14.48 -3.26 -13.94
C LEU A 295 15.43 -4.29 -14.56
N SER A 296 15.15 -4.69 -15.79
CA SER A 296 15.93 -5.66 -16.57
C SER A 296 16.26 -5.10 -17.95
N ASP A 297 17.36 -5.58 -18.54
CA ASP A 297 17.68 -5.24 -19.92
C ASP A 297 16.66 -5.86 -20.88
N SER A 298 16.50 -5.22 -22.04
CA SER A 298 15.54 -5.65 -23.08
C SER A 298 14.10 -5.75 -22.57
N THR A 299 13.70 -4.86 -21.67
CA THR A 299 12.31 -4.74 -21.24
C THR A 299 11.49 -4.11 -22.35
N VAL A 300 10.51 -4.84 -22.88
CA VAL A 300 9.61 -4.38 -23.94
C VAL A 300 8.39 -3.77 -23.28
N ILE A 301 8.03 -2.55 -23.66
CA ILE A 301 6.82 -1.84 -23.22
C ILE A 301 5.77 -1.92 -24.32
N MET A 302 4.56 -2.29 -23.95
CA MET A 302 3.42 -2.47 -24.85
C MET A 302 2.15 -1.87 -24.23
N HIS A 303 1.16 -1.55 -25.07
CA HIS A 303 -0.19 -1.21 -24.63
C HIS A 303 -1.25 -2.00 -25.38
N ALA A 304 -2.39 -2.20 -24.74
CA ALA A 304 -3.56 -2.80 -25.36
C ALA A 304 -4.20 -1.83 -26.37
N SER A 305 -4.42 -2.31 -27.59
CA SER A 305 -5.18 -1.61 -28.62
C SER A 305 -6.69 -1.80 -28.42
N GLY A 306 -7.50 -1.09 -29.20
CA GLY A 306 -8.97 -1.20 -29.10
C GLY A 306 -9.55 -2.57 -29.46
N ASP A 307 -8.82 -3.39 -30.20
CA ASP A 307 -9.24 -4.76 -30.57
C ASP A 307 -8.68 -5.84 -29.62
N GLY A 308 -7.87 -5.43 -28.63
CA GLY A 308 -7.24 -6.30 -27.65
C GLY A 308 -5.86 -6.85 -28.03
N SER A 309 -5.35 -6.54 -29.22
CA SER A 309 -3.95 -6.79 -29.57
C SER A 309 -3.01 -5.91 -28.74
N LEU A 310 -1.79 -6.40 -28.52
CA LEU A 310 -0.73 -5.61 -27.88
C LEU A 310 0.10 -4.89 -28.94
N ILE A 311 0.20 -3.58 -28.82
CA ILE A 311 1.07 -2.73 -29.64
C ILE A 311 2.37 -2.53 -28.89
N THR A 312 3.50 -2.85 -29.51
CA THR A 312 4.83 -2.58 -28.96
C THR A 312 5.18 -1.12 -29.15
N ASP A 313 5.45 -0.41 -28.06
CA ASP A 313 5.88 0.99 -28.08
C ASP A 313 7.40 1.10 -28.19
N THR A 314 8.13 0.38 -27.32
CA THR A 314 9.59 0.47 -27.25
C THR A 314 10.21 -0.73 -26.53
N MET A 315 11.54 -0.84 -26.63
CA MET A 315 12.37 -1.71 -25.80
C MET A 315 13.45 -0.87 -25.13
N ILE A 316 13.59 -0.99 -23.82
CA ILE A 316 14.52 -0.19 -23.00
C ILE A 316 15.41 -1.09 -22.13
N ALA A 317 16.60 -0.59 -21.81
CA ALA A 317 17.58 -1.27 -20.95
C ALA A 317 17.30 -1.03 -19.45
N ARG A 318 17.97 -1.78 -18.58
CA ARG A 318 17.86 -1.61 -17.13
C ARG A 318 18.16 -0.17 -16.72
N GLY A 319 17.29 0.40 -15.87
CA GLY A 319 17.40 1.77 -15.37
C GLY A 319 17.00 2.85 -16.36
N GLN A 320 16.79 2.51 -17.64
CA GLN A 320 16.26 3.48 -18.62
C GLN A 320 14.77 3.74 -18.39
N VAL A 321 14.34 4.89 -18.91
CA VAL A 321 12.99 5.42 -18.74
C VAL A 321 12.32 5.55 -20.09
N TYR A 322 11.12 4.99 -20.22
CA TYR A 322 10.21 5.30 -21.33
C TYR A 322 9.18 6.33 -20.85
N THR A 323 8.97 7.39 -21.62
CA THR A 323 8.00 8.46 -21.31
C THR A 323 6.97 8.57 -22.42
N VAL A 324 5.69 8.44 -22.05
CA VAL A 324 4.55 8.76 -22.90
C VAL A 324 4.06 10.13 -22.49
N THR A 325 4.19 11.12 -23.37
CA THR A 325 3.96 12.53 -23.01
C THR A 325 2.49 12.92 -22.98
N SER A 326 1.58 12.10 -23.50
CA SER A 326 0.15 12.39 -23.51
C SER A 326 -0.69 11.10 -23.47
N VAL A 327 -1.44 10.93 -22.39
CA VAL A 327 -2.41 9.85 -22.21
C VAL A 327 -3.76 10.45 -21.83
N GLU A 328 -4.71 10.39 -22.77
CA GLU A 328 -6.02 11.05 -22.65
C GLU A 328 -7.17 10.11 -22.31
N LYS A 329 -6.93 8.79 -22.37
CA LYS A 329 -7.92 7.74 -22.09
C LYS A 329 -7.34 6.68 -21.16
N PRO A 330 -8.20 5.96 -20.41
CA PRO A 330 -7.78 4.77 -19.69
C PRO A 330 -7.09 3.75 -20.60
N MET A 331 -6.00 3.15 -20.11
CA MET A 331 -5.18 2.21 -20.88
C MET A 331 -4.67 1.07 -20.01
N LEU A 332 -4.50 -0.10 -20.62
CA LEU A 332 -3.77 -1.24 -20.07
C LEU A 332 -2.40 -1.29 -20.73
N TRP A 333 -1.36 -1.36 -19.89
CA TRP A 333 0.03 -1.46 -20.28
C TRP A 333 0.59 -2.81 -19.86
N HIS A 334 1.47 -3.35 -20.70
CA HIS A 334 2.19 -4.59 -20.44
C HIS A 334 3.68 -4.36 -20.61
N THR A 335 4.47 -5.00 -19.76
CA THR A 335 5.93 -5.05 -19.90
C THR A 335 6.41 -6.50 -19.91
N SER A 336 7.40 -6.82 -20.74
CA SER A 336 7.93 -8.19 -20.84
C SER A 336 8.72 -8.64 -19.61
N GLN A 337 9.12 -7.69 -18.77
CA GLN A 337 9.88 -7.86 -17.53
C GLN A 337 9.35 -6.87 -16.48
N PRO A 338 9.57 -7.12 -15.17
CA PRO A 338 9.14 -6.20 -14.13
C PRO A 338 9.63 -4.76 -14.36
N ALA A 339 8.70 -3.82 -14.26
CA ALA A 339 8.93 -2.39 -14.37
C ALA A 339 8.25 -1.65 -13.21
N LEU A 340 8.67 -0.41 -12.99
CA LEU A 340 7.93 0.54 -12.16
C LEU A 340 7.19 1.50 -13.09
N ALA A 341 6.04 2.00 -12.67
CA ALA A 341 5.25 2.98 -13.42
C ALA A 341 4.84 4.17 -12.54
N ALA A 342 4.82 5.35 -13.14
CA ALA A 342 4.29 6.57 -12.53
C ALA A 342 3.51 7.40 -13.55
N GLN A 343 2.58 8.19 -13.03
CA GLN A 343 1.72 9.09 -13.76
C GLN A 343 1.88 10.49 -13.20
N TYR A 344 2.09 11.46 -14.10
CA TYR A 344 2.18 12.86 -13.75
C TYR A 344 0.97 13.60 -14.31
N GLY A 345 0.32 14.35 -13.44
CA GLY A 345 -0.56 15.41 -13.88
C GLY A 345 0.26 16.57 -14.43
N LYS A 346 -0.10 17.07 -15.60
CA LYS A 346 0.65 18.17 -16.24
C LYS A 346 0.43 19.51 -15.52
N SER A 347 1.39 20.41 -15.66
CA SER A 347 1.19 21.83 -15.38
C SER A 347 0.12 22.42 -16.30
N TYR A 348 -0.50 23.53 -15.90
CA TYR A 348 -1.45 24.28 -16.72
C TYR A 348 -1.25 25.79 -16.59
N GLY A 349 -1.40 26.49 -17.72
CA GLY A 349 -1.26 27.93 -17.80
C GLY A 349 -1.84 28.41 -19.12
N ARG A 350 -2.75 29.38 -19.05
CA ARG A 350 -3.36 30.00 -20.23
C ARG A 350 -3.60 31.47 -19.99
N ILE A 351 -3.17 32.30 -20.93
CA ILE A 351 -3.54 33.70 -20.97
C ILE A 351 -4.95 33.79 -21.59
N THR A 352 -5.97 34.12 -20.78
CA THR A 352 -7.38 34.12 -21.21
C THR A 352 -7.85 35.45 -21.79
N SER A 353 -7.14 36.54 -21.52
CA SER A 353 -7.26 37.81 -22.23
C SER A 353 -5.88 38.28 -22.63
N GLN A 354 -5.65 38.50 -23.93
CA GLN A 354 -4.54 39.36 -24.34
C GLN A 354 -5.00 40.78 -24.10
N ALA A 355 -4.35 41.49 -23.18
CA ALA A 355 -4.57 42.90 -22.99
C ALA A 355 -4.40 43.60 -24.36
N VAL A 356 -5.50 44.11 -24.93
CA VAL A 356 -5.43 44.89 -26.18
C VAL A 356 -5.14 46.36 -25.84
N LEU A 357 -5.52 46.77 -24.63
CA LEU A 357 -5.29 48.10 -24.09
C LEU A 357 -4.30 48.07 -22.90
N PRO A 358 -3.52 49.14 -22.65
CA PRO A 358 -2.63 49.27 -21.50
C PRO A 358 -3.30 49.20 -20.12
N GLU A 359 -4.64 49.26 -20.07
CA GLU A 359 -5.48 49.15 -18.87
C GLU A 359 -6.04 47.73 -18.61
N ASP A 360 -5.95 46.80 -19.56
CA ASP A 360 -6.46 45.44 -19.41
C ASP A 360 -5.46 44.55 -18.67
N ASP A 361 -5.74 44.09 -17.44
CA ASP A 361 -4.91 43.06 -16.80
C ASP A 361 -5.14 41.71 -17.51
N PRO A 362 -4.14 41.13 -18.21
CA PRO A 362 -4.29 39.80 -18.77
C PRO A 362 -4.47 38.85 -17.60
N THR A 363 -5.54 38.07 -17.60
CA THR A 363 -5.75 37.05 -16.58
C THR A 363 -5.04 35.76 -17.04
N THR A 364 -4.14 35.22 -16.20
CA THR A 364 -3.55 33.88 -16.42
C THR A 364 -4.32 32.90 -15.55
N ASP A 365 -5.05 32.02 -16.22
CA ASP A 365 -5.60 30.83 -15.62
C ASP A 365 -4.48 29.78 -15.49
N ALA A 366 -4.33 29.15 -14.34
CA ALA A 366 -3.23 28.24 -14.06
C ALA A 366 -3.65 27.06 -13.16
N GLY A 367 -2.89 25.97 -13.29
CA GLY A 367 -3.06 24.76 -12.52
C GLY A 367 -1.72 24.09 -12.23
N LEU A 368 -1.69 23.35 -11.12
CA LEU A 368 -0.47 22.70 -10.62
C LEU A 368 -0.32 21.29 -11.19
N PRO A 369 0.91 20.79 -11.36
CA PRO A 369 1.16 19.38 -11.66
C PRO A 369 1.13 18.53 -10.38
N LEU A 370 1.09 17.21 -10.54
CA LEU A 370 1.19 16.24 -9.43
C LEU A 370 1.97 15.00 -9.87
N LEU A 371 2.46 14.19 -8.92
CA LEU A 371 3.09 12.88 -9.16
C LEU A 371 2.34 11.76 -8.42
N MET A 372 1.99 10.69 -9.13
CA MET A 372 1.49 9.46 -8.51
C MET A 372 2.23 8.23 -9.04
N THR A 373 2.65 7.35 -8.14
CA THR A 373 3.03 5.98 -8.50
C THR A 373 1.81 5.19 -8.98
N VAL A 374 2.03 4.27 -9.92
CA VAL A 374 1.00 3.40 -10.48
C VAL A 374 1.26 1.97 -10.00
N PRO A 375 0.41 1.40 -9.13
CA PRO A 375 0.58 0.03 -8.69
C PRO A 375 0.34 -0.96 -9.83
N PRO A 376 1.18 -2.00 -9.98
CA PRO A 376 0.89 -3.08 -10.90
C PRO A 376 -0.31 -3.91 -10.43
N LEU A 377 -0.89 -4.68 -11.35
CA LEU A 377 -2.13 -5.44 -11.14
C LEU A 377 -2.09 -6.43 -9.95
N ASP A 378 -0.95 -7.06 -9.72
CA ASP A 378 -0.72 -7.98 -8.60
C ASP A 378 -0.76 -7.29 -7.23
N ARG A 379 -0.65 -5.95 -7.21
CA ARG A 379 -0.66 -5.10 -6.01
C ARG A 379 -1.98 -4.37 -5.77
N TRP A 380 -3.01 -4.70 -6.55
CA TRP A 380 -4.35 -4.16 -6.36
C TRP A 380 -4.95 -4.61 -5.01
N ILE A 381 -5.76 -3.74 -4.43
CA ILE A 381 -6.34 -3.89 -3.08
C ILE A 381 -7.83 -4.24 -3.15
N SER A 382 -8.40 -4.75 -2.07
CA SER A 382 -9.84 -5.00 -1.94
C SER A 382 -10.55 -3.98 -1.05
N ARG A 383 -9.79 -3.09 -0.41
CA ARG A 383 -10.29 -2.08 0.51
C ARG A 383 -9.32 -0.91 0.65
N THR A 384 -9.86 0.30 0.74
CA THR A 384 -9.14 1.51 1.14
C THR A 384 -10.09 2.57 1.70
N SER A 385 -9.53 3.58 2.36
CA SER A 385 -10.23 4.80 2.72
C SER A 385 -9.52 6.01 2.09
N VAL A 386 -10.31 6.85 1.44
CA VAL A 386 -9.89 8.10 0.82
C VAL A 386 -10.50 9.27 1.57
N HIS A 387 -9.86 10.43 1.52
CA HIS A 387 -10.48 11.65 1.99
C HIS A 387 -10.13 12.80 1.07
N THR A 388 -11.10 13.68 0.98
CA THR A 388 -11.24 14.73 -0.02
C THR A 388 -11.37 16.08 0.66
N ARG A 389 -10.97 17.14 -0.02
CA ARG A 389 -10.82 18.47 0.56
C ARG A 389 -12.03 19.35 0.28
N LYS A 390 -12.27 20.31 1.18
CA LYS A 390 -13.19 21.40 0.92
C LYS A 390 -12.74 22.24 -0.28
N ASP A 391 -13.70 22.82 -0.99
CA ASP A 391 -13.47 23.85 -2.02
C ASP A 391 -12.57 23.40 -3.19
N MET A 392 -12.48 22.08 -3.43
CA MET A 392 -11.75 21.50 -4.56
C MET A 392 -12.66 20.56 -5.36
N LEU A 393 -12.38 20.40 -6.65
CA LEU A 393 -12.94 19.28 -7.40
C LEU A 393 -12.24 18.02 -6.91
N ASN A 394 -12.94 17.17 -6.16
CA ASN A 394 -12.39 15.90 -5.69
C ASN A 394 -12.90 14.74 -6.55
N VAL A 395 -11.98 13.89 -6.99
CA VAL A 395 -12.28 12.77 -7.88
C VAL A 395 -11.67 11.50 -7.31
N LEU A 396 -12.48 10.44 -7.36
CA LEU A 396 -12.09 9.08 -7.10
C LEU A 396 -12.11 8.31 -8.42
N ALA A 397 -10.98 7.74 -8.80
CA ALA A 397 -10.86 6.86 -9.96
C ALA A 397 -10.55 5.44 -9.50
N ILE A 398 -11.29 4.45 -9.99
CA ILE A 398 -11.12 3.04 -9.62
C ILE A 398 -11.00 2.21 -10.89
N ALA A 399 -9.89 1.49 -11.03
CA ALA A 399 -9.72 0.48 -12.07
C ALA A 399 -10.03 -0.90 -11.48
N VAL A 400 -10.88 -1.65 -12.17
CA VAL A 400 -11.35 -2.97 -11.73
C VAL A 400 -11.62 -3.85 -12.95
N ARG A 401 -11.59 -5.17 -12.76
CA ARG A 401 -12.10 -6.08 -13.79
C ARG A 401 -13.58 -5.81 -14.03
N THR A 402 -14.01 -5.73 -15.29
CA THR A 402 -15.39 -5.40 -15.66
C THR A 402 -16.41 -6.33 -14.99
N SER A 403 -16.10 -7.62 -14.88
CA SER A 403 -16.97 -8.60 -14.21
C SER A 403 -17.14 -8.37 -12.71
N ASP A 404 -16.23 -7.63 -12.07
CA ASP A 404 -16.20 -7.42 -10.62
C ASP A 404 -16.78 -6.04 -10.22
N VAL A 405 -17.22 -5.21 -11.18
CA VAL A 405 -17.81 -3.87 -10.92
C VAL A 405 -18.96 -3.93 -9.92
N ALA A 406 -19.82 -4.95 -10.01
CA ALA A 406 -20.96 -5.12 -9.12
C ALA A 406 -20.57 -5.41 -7.65
N SER A 407 -19.33 -5.82 -7.38
CA SER A 407 -18.82 -6.09 -6.03
C SER A 407 -18.40 -4.82 -5.28
N LEU A 408 -18.20 -3.70 -5.98
CA LEU A 408 -17.62 -2.51 -5.37
C LEU A 408 -18.66 -1.68 -4.59
N ARG A 409 -18.23 -1.14 -3.45
CA ARG A 409 -19.03 -0.33 -2.54
C ARG A 409 -18.28 0.95 -2.17
N LEU A 410 -19.00 2.06 -2.12
CA LEU A 410 -18.57 3.34 -1.56
C LEU A 410 -19.41 3.62 -0.31
N ASN A 411 -18.79 3.72 0.86
CA ASN A 411 -19.49 3.86 2.15
C ASN A 411 -20.64 2.84 2.28
N THR A 412 -20.33 1.56 2.03
CA THR A 412 -21.25 0.40 2.02
C THR A 412 -22.31 0.36 0.91
N ARG A 413 -22.45 1.42 0.10
CA ARG A 413 -23.44 1.47 -1.00
C ARG A 413 -22.82 1.05 -2.33
N PRO A 414 -23.54 0.35 -3.23
CA PRO A 414 -23.05 0.02 -4.57
C PRO A 414 -22.59 1.26 -5.35
N ILE A 415 -21.30 1.27 -5.72
CA ILE A 415 -20.68 2.44 -6.35
C ILE A 415 -21.15 2.67 -7.79
N ALA A 416 -21.63 1.62 -8.47
CA ALA A 416 -22.17 1.70 -9.83
C ALA A 416 -23.38 2.64 -9.97
N SER A 417 -24.05 2.98 -8.87
CA SER A 417 -25.19 3.90 -8.87
C SER A 417 -24.78 5.38 -9.00
N THR A 418 -23.53 5.73 -8.69
CA THR A 418 -23.04 7.11 -8.66
C THR A 418 -21.82 7.35 -9.54
N ALA A 419 -21.15 6.28 -9.99
CA ALA A 419 -19.95 6.39 -10.80
C ALA A 419 -20.25 6.44 -12.31
N ARG A 420 -19.43 7.19 -13.04
CA ARG A 420 -19.30 7.03 -14.49
C ARG A 420 -18.42 5.81 -14.77
N LEU A 421 -19.00 4.81 -15.43
CA LEU A 421 -18.27 3.63 -15.89
C LEU A 421 -17.74 3.83 -17.31
N THR A 422 -16.46 3.56 -17.52
CA THR A 422 -15.80 3.58 -18.85
C THR A 422 -15.04 2.28 -19.04
N SER A 423 -15.40 1.48 -20.04
CA SER A 423 -14.61 0.29 -20.40
C SER A 423 -13.28 0.68 -21.03
N ILE A 424 -12.23 -0.07 -20.74
CA ILE A 424 -10.94 0.07 -21.41
C ILE A 424 -11.01 -0.80 -22.69
N PRO A 425 -11.05 -0.21 -23.90
CA PRO A 425 -11.24 -0.95 -25.14
C PRO A 425 -10.22 -2.08 -25.31
N GLY A 426 -10.66 -3.24 -25.81
CA GLY A 426 -9.80 -4.40 -26.02
C GLY A 426 -9.41 -5.18 -24.76
N THR A 427 -9.93 -4.83 -23.58
CA THR A 427 -9.52 -5.46 -22.31
C THR A 427 -10.70 -5.94 -21.46
N ILE A 428 -10.39 -6.66 -20.39
CA ILE A 428 -11.35 -7.11 -19.36
C ILE A 428 -11.53 -6.09 -18.22
N TYR A 429 -10.99 -4.88 -18.37
CA TYR A 429 -10.98 -3.86 -17.32
C TYR A 429 -11.91 -2.71 -17.64
N SER A 430 -12.44 -2.11 -16.58
CA SER A 430 -13.20 -0.89 -16.63
C SER A 430 -12.72 0.08 -15.56
N VAL A 431 -12.95 1.36 -15.80
CA VAL A 431 -12.69 2.44 -14.87
C VAL A 431 -14.00 3.03 -14.40
N MET A 432 -14.10 3.24 -13.09
CA MET A 432 -15.19 3.96 -12.45
C MET A 432 -14.66 5.30 -11.95
N THR A 433 -15.36 6.38 -12.30
CA THR A 433 -15.01 7.72 -11.83
C THR A 433 -16.17 8.29 -11.01
N VAL A 434 -15.87 8.79 -9.81
CA VAL A 434 -16.84 9.45 -8.93
C VAL A 434 -16.33 10.84 -8.56
N ILE A 435 -17.18 11.85 -8.69
CA ILE A 435 -16.92 13.18 -8.10
C ILE A 435 -17.42 13.13 -6.66
N LEU A 436 -16.55 13.45 -5.72
CA LEU A 436 -16.84 13.35 -4.29
C LEU A 436 -17.01 14.75 -3.66
N PRO A 437 -17.98 14.93 -2.75
CA PRO A 437 -17.98 16.09 -1.87
C PRO A 437 -16.85 15.97 -0.85
N GLU A 438 -16.56 17.04 -0.11
CA GLU A 438 -15.63 17.00 1.01
C GLU A 438 -16.00 15.89 2.01
N GLY A 439 -14.99 15.20 2.52
CA GLY A 439 -15.14 14.20 3.57
C GLY A 439 -14.35 12.93 3.28
N THR A 440 -14.71 11.88 4.00
CA THR A 440 -14.03 10.58 3.96
C THR A 440 -14.94 9.53 3.38
N PHE A 441 -14.36 8.69 2.54
CA PHE A 441 -15.06 7.61 1.90
C PHE A 441 -14.25 6.32 1.99
N THR A 442 -14.92 5.22 2.28
CA THR A 442 -14.33 3.89 2.21
C THR A 442 -14.77 3.20 0.94
N VAL A 443 -13.79 2.68 0.19
CA VAL A 443 -14.01 1.82 -0.97
C VAL A 443 -13.74 0.38 -0.55
N THR A 444 -14.69 -0.50 -0.80
CA THR A 444 -14.58 -1.94 -0.49
C THR A 444 -15.09 -2.77 -1.66
N SER A 445 -14.59 -3.99 -1.78
CA SER A 445 -15.13 -5.01 -2.66
C SER A 445 -15.71 -6.17 -1.87
N ASP A 446 -16.86 -6.70 -2.30
CA ASP A 446 -17.36 -7.97 -1.78
C ASP A 446 -16.43 -9.11 -2.19
N SER A 447 -16.27 -10.13 -1.33
CA SER A 447 -15.51 -11.35 -1.62
C SER A 447 -14.04 -11.15 -2.03
N GLY A 448 -13.41 -10.03 -1.63
CA GLY A 448 -11.98 -9.79 -1.85
C GLY A 448 -11.57 -9.49 -3.29
N LYS A 449 -12.48 -9.03 -4.15
CA LYS A 449 -12.15 -8.65 -5.52
C LYS A 449 -11.19 -7.45 -5.54
N ARG A 450 -10.13 -7.55 -6.33
CA ARG A 450 -9.07 -6.54 -6.31
C ARG A 450 -9.36 -5.40 -7.29
N PHE A 451 -8.96 -4.19 -6.90
CA PHE A 451 -9.04 -2.97 -7.68
C PHE A 451 -7.82 -2.07 -7.38
N ALA A 452 -7.47 -1.19 -8.32
CA ALA A 452 -6.63 -0.03 -8.03
C ALA A 452 -7.52 1.20 -7.86
N CYS A 453 -7.11 2.11 -6.99
CA CYS A 453 -7.89 3.29 -6.65
C CYS A 453 -6.95 4.48 -6.51
N TRP A 454 -7.34 5.60 -7.12
CA TRP A 454 -6.65 6.89 -7.02
C TRP A 454 -7.61 7.93 -6.49
N THR A 455 -7.10 8.82 -5.66
CA THR A 455 -7.81 10.01 -5.20
C THR A 455 -6.98 11.22 -5.59
N TYR A 456 -7.62 12.17 -6.25
CA TYR A 456 -6.98 13.42 -6.63
C TYR A 456 -7.99 14.55 -6.57
N GLY A 457 -7.49 15.76 -6.40
CA GLY A 457 -8.32 16.94 -6.49
C GLY A 457 -7.56 18.13 -7.01
N SER A 458 -8.27 19.02 -7.69
CA SER A 458 -7.72 20.23 -8.30
C SER A 458 -8.55 21.45 -7.96
N LEU A 459 -7.85 22.56 -7.80
CA LEU A 459 -8.36 23.92 -7.77
C LEU A 459 -7.49 24.71 -8.75
N ASP A 460 -7.96 24.81 -9.99
CA ASP A 460 -7.33 25.61 -11.04
C ASP A 460 -8.09 26.93 -11.21
N GLY A 461 -7.41 27.99 -11.65
CA GLY A 461 -8.05 29.29 -11.81
C GLY A 461 -7.09 30.47 -11.86
N PHE A 462 -7.65 31.67 -11.69
CA PHE A 462 -6.90 32.93 -11.61
C PHE A 462 -6.19 33.15 -10.26
N GLN A 463 -6.59 32.41 -9.22
CA GLN A 463 -5.95 32.44 -7.90
C GLN A 463 -4.78 31.45 -7.85
N LEU A 464 -4.02 31.44 -6.75
CA LEU A 464 -3.03 30.40 -6.51
C LEU A 464 -3.75 29.04 -6.42
N GLY A 465 -3.44 28.15 -7.36
CA GLY A 465 -4.06 26.84 -7.42
C GLY A 465 -3.67 25.93 -6.26
N LYS A 466 -4.39 24.81 -6.16
CA LYS A 466 -4.08 23.70 -5.27
C LYS A 466 -4.29 22.39 -6.01
N ILE A 467 -3.48 21.40 -5.71
CA ILE A 467 -3.67 20.06 -6.23
C ILE A 467 -3.25 19.03 -5.19
N TYR A 468 -3.77 17.82 -5.33
CA TYR A 468 -3.23 16.64 -4.69
C TYR A 468 -3.55 15.43 -5.54
N GLY A 469 -2.71 14.40 -5.49
CA GLY A 469 -3.02 13.11 -6.08
C GLY A 469 -2.24 12.01 -5.40
N SER A 470 -2.88 10.86 -5.16
CA SER A 470 -2.18 9.67 -4.68
C SER A 470 -2.97 8.44 -5.07
N VAL A 471 -2.26 7.31 -5.18
CA VAL A 471 -2.91 6.01 -5.02
C VAL A 471 -3.55 5.94 -3.63
N ALA A 472 -4.72 5.33 -3.51
CA ALA A 472 -5.44 5.20 -2.25
C ALA A 472 -4.91 4.03 -1.39
N GLY A 473 -4.14 3.12 -1.97
CA GLY A 473 -3.50 2.02 -1.26
C GLY A 473 -2.87 1.03 -2.21
N VAL A 474 -2.01 0.18 -1.66
CA VAL A 474 -1.30 -0.87 -2.39
C VAL A 474 -1.20 -2.10 -1.49
N ASP A 475 -1.32 -3.28 -2.10
CA ASP A 475 -1.13 -4.55 -1.42
C ASP A 475 0.37 -4.86 -1.33
N VAL A 476 0.91 -4.76 -0.11
CA VAL A 476 2.33 -4.98 0.18
C VAL A 476 2.66 -6.44 0.47
N HIS A 477 1.71 -7.37 0.32
CA HIS A 477 1.98 -8.79 0.56
C HIS A 477 3.08 -9.29 -0.39
N THR A 478 3.95 -10.16 0.11
CA THR A 478 4.94 -10.86 -0.71
C THR A 478 4.57 -12.33 -0.72
N SER A 479 4.13 -12.86 -1.87
CA SER A 479 3.78 -14.27 -1.98
C SER A 479 4.96 -15.15 -1.56
N CYS A 480 4.77 -15.91 -0.49
CA CYS A 480 5.78 -16.78 0.08
C CYS A 480 5.12 -18.04 0.68
N PRO A 481 5.72 -19.24 0.50
CA PRO A 481 5.30 -20.45 1.18
C PRO A 481 5.86 -20.48 2.62
N ASP A 482 5.14 -19.84 3.55
CA ASP A 482 5.51 -19.71 4.97
C ASP A 482 4.42 -20.21 5.93
N SER A 483 4.68 -20.37 7.21
CA SER A 483 3.63 -20.42 8.22
C SER A 483 4.07 -19.60 9.42
N ILE A 484 3.09 -19.11 10.17
CA ILE A 484 3.34 -18.38 11.40
C ILE A 484 2.56 -19.08 12.50
N HIS A 485 3.24 -19.30 13.63
CA HIS A 485 2.71 -19.93 14.81
C HIS A 485 3.01 -19.05 16.02
N LEU A 486 1.99 -18.80 16.83
CA LEU A 486 2.11 -18.10 18.10
C LEU A 486 2.12 -19.09 19.26
N SER A 487 3.02 -18.87 20.20
CA SER A 487 3.03 -19.52 21.51
C SER A 487 3.16 -18.46 22.59
N TYR A 488 2.79 -18.79 23.83
CA TYR A 488 3.06 -17.89 24.95
C TYR A 488 3.51 -18.64 26.20
N ALA A 489 4.33 -17.98 27.01
CA ALA A 489 4.77 -18.42 28.32
C ALA A 489 4.49 -17.33 29.35
N GLN A 490 4.08 -17.73 30.56
CA GLN A 490 3.88 -16.81 31.68
C GLN A 490 4.90 -17.10 32.78
N ASP A 491 5.64 -16.06 33.18
CA ASP A 491 6.43 -16.11 34.41
C ASP A 491 5.48 -16.00 35.61
N LYS A 492 5.43 -17.06 36.42
CA LYS A 492 4.55 -17.15 37.59
C LYS A 492 4.91 -16.13 38.67
N ALA A 493 6.17 -15.69 38.76
CA ALA A 493 6.62 -14.79 39.81
C ALA A 493 6.26 -13.33 39.50
N THR A 494 6.39 -12.93 38.24
CA THR A 494 6.18 -11.53 37.79
C THR A 494 4.83 -11.31 37.11
N GLY A 495 4.16 -12.39 36.71
CA GLY A 495 2.97 -12.35 35.85
C GLY A 495 3.27 -11.96 34.41
N LEU A 496 4.55 -11.75 34.05
CA LEU A 496 4.97 -11.37 32.71
C LEU A 496 4.63 -12.48 31.71
N VAL A 497 3.91 -12.13 30.64
CA VAL A 497 3.69 -13.03 29.51
C VAL A 497 4.62 -12.66 28.38
N THR A 498 5.30 -13.65 27.83
CA THR A 498 6.02 -13.55 26.57
C THR A 498 5.22 -14.32 25.53
N VAL A 499 4.74 -13.63 24.50
CA VAL A 499 4.19 -14.27 23.30
C VAL A 499 5.29 -14.32 22.25
N SER A 500 5.64 -15.52 21.80
CA SER A 500 6.69 -15.76 20.82
C SER A 500 6.11 -16.15 19.48
N THR A 501 6.77 -15.73 18.41
CA THR A 501 6.41 -16.07 17.03
C THR A 501 7.42 -17.07 16.47
N ASP A 502 6.92 -18.26 16.14
CA ASP A 502 7.66 -19.26 15.37
C ASP A 502 7.21 -19.18 13.93
N MET A 503 8.11 -18.78 13.04
CA MET A 503 7.84 -18.79 11.61
C MET A 503 8.57 -19.96 10.95
N VAL A 504 7.83 -20.76 10.19
CA VAL A 504 8.36 -21.91 9.45
C VAL A 504 8.32 -21.57 7.97
N TRP A 505 9.46 -21.62 7.30
CA TRP A 505 9.58 -21.32 5.88
C TRP A 505 10.12 -22.53 5.14
N LEU A 506 9.57 -22.77 3.94
CA LEU A 506 10.07 -23.79 3.02
C LEU A 506 11.26 -23.29 2.17
N ALA A 507 11.51 -21.97 2.16
CA ALA A 507 12.65 -21.33 1.50
C ALA A 507 13.14 -20.13 2.33
N ASP A 508 14.42 -20.11 2.64
CA ASP A 508 15.03 -19.33 3.75
C ASP A 508 14.95 -17.79 3.67
N THR A 509 14.28 -17.17 2.68
CA THR A 509 14.45 -15.72 2.45
C THR A 509 13.24 -14.90 2.01
N CYS A 510 12.03 -15.46 1.86
CA CYS A 510 10.88 -14.67 1.32
C CYS A 510 9.85 -14.18 2.35
N SER A 511 9.91 -14.60 3.61
CA SER A 511 8.94 -14.20 4.65
C SER A 511 9.61 -13.60 5.87
N TRP A 512 8.90 -12.69 6.52
CA TRP A 512 9.27 -12.09 7.79
C TRP A 512 8.02 -11.67 8.57
N LEU A 513 8.18 -11.39 9.87
CA LEU A 513 7.11 -10.89 10.72
C LEU A 513 6.78 -9.45 10.34
N SER A 514 5.62 -9.24 9.71
CA SER A 514 5.15 -7.90 9.33
C SER A 514 4.54 -7.17 10.52
N MET A 515 3.66 -7.84 11.27
CA MET A 515 2.95 -7.24 12.40
C MET A 515 2.83 -8.23 13.56
N LEU A 516 2.89 -7.70 14.78
CA LEU A 516 2.59 -8.40 16.03
C LEU A 516 1.90 -7.41 16.97
N TYR A 517 0.65 -7.69 17.35
CA TYR A 517 -0.19 -6.77 18.12
C TYR A 517 -1.25 -7.50 18.95
N LEU A 518 -1.95 -6.78 19.83
CA LEU A 518 -3.05 -7.32 20.65
C LEU A 518 -4.42 -6.91 20.09
N ASP A 519 -5.33 -7.87 19.94
CA ASP A 519 -6.69 -7.72 19.38
C ASP A 519 -7.73 -7.12 20.34
N SER A 520 -7.40 -6.98 21.62
CA SER A 520 -8.20 -6.18 22.57
C SER A 520 -7.32 -5.11 23.21
N SER A 521 -7.89 -3.93 23.45
CA SER A 521 -7.26 -2.97 24.35
C SER A 521 -7.29 -3.58 25.74
N VAL A 522 -6.12 -3.90 26.26
CA VAL A 522 -5.99 -4.46 27.58
C VAL A 522 -5.74 -3.31 28.54
N ASP A 523 -6.82 -2.66 28.99
CA ASP A 523 -6.71 -1.49 29.89
C ASP A 523 -5.94 -1.84 31.19
N ASP A 524 -5.92 -3.12 31.55
CA ASP A 524 -5.24 -3.68 32.72
C ASP A 524 -3.85 -4.28 32.43
N ALA A 525 -3.25 -4.05 31.27
CA ALA A 525 -1.85 -4.42 31.00
C ALA A 525 -1.08 -3.33 30.25
N THR A 526 0.24 -3.31 30.45
CA THR A 526 1.17 -2.70 29.52
C THR A 526 1.72 -3.80 28.62
N TRP A 527 2.10 -3.45 27.40
CA TRP A 527 2.76 -4.40 26.52
C TRP A 527 3.81 -3.69 25.69
N GLN A 528 4.81 -4.44 25.26
CA GLN A 528 5.92 -3.96 24.46
C GLN A 528 6.36 -5.06 23.51
N ARG A 529 6.61 -4.70 22.25
CA ARG A 529 7.26 -5.61 21.30
C ARG A 529 8.78 -5.56 21.51
N ILE A 530 9.41 -6.72 21.61
CA ILE A 530 10.87 -6.87 21.64
C ILE A 530 11.27 -7.87 20.55
N GLY A 531 11.77 -7.35 19.42
CA GLY A 531 12.08 -8.17 18.26
C GLY A 531 10.83 -8.88 17.71
N THR A 532 10.83 -10.21 17.80
CA THR A 532 9.75 -11.12 17.38
C THR A 532 8.79 -11.48 18.51
N ASP A 533 9.07 -11.04 19.73
CA ASP A 533 8.27 -11.34 20.91
C ASP A 533 7.40 -10.15 21.32
N LEU A 534 6.30 -10.47 21.97
CA LEU A 534 5.43 -9.51 22.65
C LEU A 534 5.47 -9.77 24.15
N LEU A 535 5.99 -8.80 24.90
CA LEU A 535 5.92 -8.82 26.36
C LEU A 535 4.63 -8.14 26.81
N ILE A 536 3.86 -8.83 27.65
CA ILE A 536 2.62 -8.32 28.23
C ILE A 536 2.76 -8.39 29.75
N GLN A 537 2.70 -7.22 30.39
CA GLN A 537 2.79 -7.08 31.84
C GLN A 537 1.45 -6.60 32.39
N PRO A 538 0.72 -7.43 33.15
CA PRO A 538 -0.47 -6.99 33.87
C PRO A 538 -0.14 -5.84 34.82
N LYS A 539 -0.98 -4.81 34.88
CA LYS A 539 -0.88 -3.70 35.85
C LYS A 539 -1.08 -4.21 37.28
N ASN A 540 -1.95 -5.20 37.46
CA ASN A 540 -2.11 -5.94 38.70
C ASN A 540 -1.88 -7.44 38.44
N PRO A 541 -0.81 -8.06 39.00
CA PRO A 541 -0.52 -9.48 38.81
C PRO A 541 -1.63 -10.42 39.28
N GLN A 542 -2.53 -9.96 40.15
CA GLN A 542 -3.65 -10.76 40.67
C GLN A 542 -4.91 -10.71 39.80
N HIS A 543 -4.99 -9.76 38.85
CA HIS A 543 -6.15 -9.67 37.97
C HIS A 543 -6.02 -10.66 36.81
N ALA A 544 -7.13 -11.32 36.50
CA ALA A 544 -7.19 -12.15 35.33
C ALA A 544 -7.12 -11.27 34.07
N LEU A 545 -6.14 -11.53 33.21
CA LEU A 545 -6.03 -10.87 31.91
C LEU A 545 -6.56 -11.81 30.85
N THR A 546 -7.35 -11.31 29.91
CA THR A 546 -7.70 -12.06 28.71
C THR A 546 -7.52 -11.16 27.50
N CYS A 547 -6.60 -11.53 26.62
CA CYS A 547 -6.37 -10.81 25.38
C CYS A 547 -6.02 -11.80 24.25
N THR A 548 -6.10 -11.34 23.01
CA THR A 548 -5.69 -12.15 21.86
C THR A 548 -4.48 -11.49 21.22
N ALA A 549 -3.35 -12.19 21.14
CA ALA A 549 -2.22 -11.73 20.35
C ALA A 549 -2.40 -12.19 18.90
N ILE A 550 -2.06 -11.32 17.95
CA ILE A 550 -2.15 -11.59 16.51
C ILE A 550 -0.78 -11.32 15.91
N ALA A 551 -0.34 -12.25 15.07
CA ALA A 551 0.85 -12.08 14.24
C ALA A 551 0.49 -12.23 12.78
N VAL A 552 1.13 -11.41 11.94
CA VAL A 552 0.93 -11.40 10.49
C VAL A 552 2.30 -11.44 9.82
N SER A 553 2.50 -12.39 8.92
CA SER A 553 3.72 -12.47 8.10
C SER A 553 3.65 -11.53 6.89
N SER A 554 4.77 -11.31 6.22
CA SER A 554 4.83 -10.51 5.00
C SER A 554 4.07 -11.12 3.83
N SER A 555 3.74 -12.41 3.87
CA SER A 555 2.86 -13.07 2.89
C SER A 555 1.37 -12.87 3.18
N GLY A 556 1.03 -12.19 4.27
CA GLY A 556 -0.34 -11.98 4.72
C GLY A 556 -0.92 -13.15 5.50
N ARG A 557 -0.14 -14.19 5.84
CA ARG A 557 -0.61 -15.25 6.74
C ARG A 557 -0.74 -14.71 8.15
N ARG A 558 -1.79 -15.14 8.83
CA ARG A 558 -2.16 -14.67 10.16
C ARG A 558 -2.30 -15.86 11.10
N ASP A 559 -1.76 -15.70 12.30
CA ASP A 559 -2.10 -16.56 13.45
C ASP A 559 -2.55 -15.70 14.62
N SER A 560 -3.29 -16.30 15.54
CA SER A 560 -3.76 -15.63 16.75
C SER A 560 -3.82 -16.59 17.93
N ILE A 561 -3.38 -16.14 19.09
CA ILE A 561 -3.45 -16.91 20.33
C ILE A 561 -4.16 -16.11 21.43
N GLN A 562 -5.07 -16.76 22.14
CA GLN A 562 -5.68 -16.19 23.33
C GLN A 562 -4.72 -16.35 24.52
N VAL A 563 -4.33 -15.23 25.11
CA VAL A 563 -3.49 -15.16 26.31
C VAL A 563 -4.41 -14.96 27.52
N VAL A 564 -4.34 -15.89 28.46
CA VAL A 564 -5.02 -15.80 29.75
C VAL A 564 -3.98 -15.78 30.88
N THR A 565 -3.99 -14.74 31.72
CA THR A 565 -3.16 -14.66 32.94
C THR A 565 -4.06 -14.59 34.15
N GLY A 566 -3.59 -14.99 35.33
CA GLY A 566 -4.26 -14.68 36.60
C GLY A 566 -5.37 -15.68 36.98
N GLY A 567 -4.99 -16.64 37.81
CA GLY A 567 -5.86 -17.58 38.50
C GLY A 567 -5.05 -18.26 39.59
N THR A 568 -4.86 -17.62 40.73
CA THR A 568 -4.04 -18.16 41.83
C THR A 568 -4.73 -19.24 42.67
N ASN A 569 -5.94 -19.70 42.33
CA ASN A 569 -6.62 -20.78 43.07
C ASN A 569 -7.56 -21.61 42.18
N VAL A 570 -7.03 -22.17 41.09
CA VAL A 570 -7.62 -23.37 40.50
C VAL A 570 -6.48 -24.36 40.30
N GLU A 571 -6.29 -25.25 41.29
CA GLU A 571 -5.84 -26.60 40.95
C GLU A 571 -6.84 -27.10 39.89
N ASP A 572 -6.34 -27.59 38.76
CA ASP A 572 -7.09 -28.11 37.59
C ASP A 572 -7.83 -27.09 36.71
N ASP A 573 -7.16 -26.50 35.70
CA ASP A 573 -7.55 -26.76 34.29
C ASP A 573 -6.52 -26.17 33.29
N ASN A 574 -5.49 -26.94 32.95
CA ASN A 574 -4.64 -26.68 31.77
C ASN A 574 -5.33 -27.11 30.45
N ARG A 575 -6.67 -27.21 30.41
CA ARG A 575 -7.45 -27.68 29.24
C ARG A 575 -8.04 -26.58 28.36
N LEU A 576 -7.56 -25.35 28.45
CA LEU A 576 -7.99 -24.28 27.56
C LEU A 576 -6.94 -24.02 26.47
N TRP A 577 -7.17 -24.64 25.31
CA TRP A 577 -6.77 -24.23 23.95
C TRP A 577 -5.27 -24.06 23.62
N SER A 578 -4.35 -24.58 24.41
CA SER A 578 -3.01 -24.87 23.89
C SER A 578 -3.08 -26.12 23.02
N TYR A 579 -2.84 -25.98 21.71
CA TYR A 579 -2.42 -27.15 20.93
C TYR A 579 -1.21 -27.73 21.66
N PRO A 580 -1.24 -29.02 22.08
CA PRO A 580 -0.14 -29.56 22.86
C PRO A 580 1.13 -29.49 22.01
N ALA A 581 2.16 -28.82 22.53
CA ALA A 581 3.52 -29.01 22.03
C ALA A 581 3.90 -30.46 22.32
N ILE A 582 3.90 -31.32 21.30
CA ILE A 582 4.21 -32.74 21.46
C ILE A 582 5.72 -32.91 21.33
N SER A 583 6.35 -33.40 22.40
CA SER A 583 7.72 -33.92 22.36
C SER A 583 7.81 -35.11 21.40
N PRO A 584 8.97 -35.37 20.76
CA PRO A 584 9.14 -36.51 19.86
C PRO A 584 8.69 -37.81 20.54
N MET A 585 7.78 -38.55 19.92
CA MET A 585 7.32 -39.85 20.43
C MET A 585 8.28 -40.96 20.01
N PRO A 586 8.71 -41.86 20.92
CA PRO A 586 9.43 -43.06 20.54
C PRO A 586 8.54 -44.00 19.70
N ILE A 587 9.10 -44.57 18.62
CA ILE A 587 8.45 -45.60 17.82
C ILE A 587 8.08 -46.80 18.71
N GLY A 588 6.83 -47.25 18.63
CA GLY A 588 6.32 -48.41 19.36
C GLY A 588 5.57 -48.09 20.65
N GLU A 589 5.44 -46.81 21.01
CA GLU A 589 4.59 -46.39 22.13
C GLU A 589 3.15 -46.09 21.71
N THR A 590 2.28 -46.23 22.70
CA THR A 590 0.86 -45.94 22.57
C THR A 590 0.61 -44.48 22.91
N ALA A 591 0.17 -43.68 21.94
CA ALA A 591 -0.21 -42.30 22.20
C ALA A 591 -1.61 -42.25 22.81
N LEU A 592 -1.72 -41.80 24.06
CA LEU A 592 -3.01 -41.51 24.67
C LEU A 592 -3.41 -40.08 24.31
N VAL A 593 -4.44 -39.93 23.49
CA VAL A 593 -5.07 -38.64 23.20
C VAL A 593 -6.32 -38.55 24.06
N THR A 594 -6.22 -37.83 25.18
CA THR A 594 -7.38 -37.50 26.02
C THR A 594 -8.14 -36.35 25.37
N GLY A 595 -9.34 -36.67 24.85
CA GLY A 595 -10.20 -35.71 24.17
C GLY A 595 -11.26 -35.11 25.08
N LEU A 596 -11.66 -33.87 24.79
CA LEU A 596 -12.86 -33.27 25.35
C LEU A 596 -14.08 -34.13 24.95
N SER A 597 -15.02 -34.36 25.86
CA SER A 597 -16.26 -35.13 25.60
C SER A 597 -17.09 -34.60 24.44
N SER A 598 -16.86 -33.34 24.03
CA SER A 598 -17.44 -32.69 22.85
C SER A 598 -16.97 -33.26 21.51
N LEU A 599 -15.94 -34.12 21.49
CA LEU A 599 -15.39 -34.73 20.29
C LEU A 599 -15.88 -36.17 20.05
N ILE A 600 -16.64 -36.77 20.97
CA ILE A 600 -17.22 -38.10 20.79
C ILE A 600 -18.11 -38.11 19.53
N GLY A 601 -17.87 -39.08 18.64
CA GLY A 601 -18.54 -39.23 17.35
C GLY A 601 -17.87 -38.50 16.18
N ARG A 602 -16.79 -37.73 16.41
CA ARG A 602 -15.98 -37.09 15.36
C ARG A 602 -14.98 -38.10 14.78
N SER A 603 -14.61 -37.92 13.51
CA SER A 603 -13.57 -38.70 12.83
C SER A 603 -12.19 -38.06 13.00
N ILE A 604 -11.20 -38.86 13.38
CA ILE A 604 -9.79 -38.51 13.31
C ILE A 604 -9.19 -39.22 12.11
N ARG A 605 -8.52 -38.45 11.27
CA ARG A 605 -7.75 -38.94 10.13
C ARG A 605 -6.30 -38.59 10.31
N MET A 606 -5.39 -39.43 9.86
CA MET A 606 -3.97 -39.13 9.86
C MET A 606 -3.43 -39.30 8.45
N TYR A 607 -2.60 -38.37 8.02
CA TYR A 607 -2.03 -38.34 6.68
C TYR A 607 -0.50 -38.31 6.76
N SER A 608 0.16 -38.95 5.81
CA SER A 608 1.57 -38.67 5.53
C SER A 608 1.73 -37.24 4.98
N LEU A 609 2.95 -36.69 5.00
CA LEU A 609 3.25 -35.43 4.31
C LEU A 609 3.00 -35.49 2.79
N GLU A 610 2.98 -36.68 2.22
CA GLU A 610 2.65 -36.93 0.81
C GLU A 610 1.14 -37.03 0.56
N GLY A 611 0.32 -36.89 1.62
CA GLY A 611 -1.14 -36.83 1.55
C GLY A 611 -1.85 -38.19 1.59
N ALA A 612 -1.15 -39.29 1.83
CA ALA A 612 -1.77 -40.61 1.96
C ALA A 612 -2.48 -40.74 3.32
N GLU A 613 -3.76 -41.12 3.33
CA GLU A 613 -4.51 -41.41 4.57
C GLU A 613 -3.99 -42.72 5.18
N LEU A 614 -3.41 -42.64 6.37
CA LEU A 614 -2.79 -43.75 7.08
C LEU A 614 -3.67 -44.31 8.20
N LEU A 615 -4.56 -43.48 8.75
CA LEU A 615 -5.46 -43.86 9.82
C LEU A 615 -6.78 -43.10 9.68
N ASN A 616 -7.89 -43.78 9.95
CA ASN A 616 -9.21 -43.19 10.05
C ASN A 616 -10.00 -43.90 11.13
N THR A 617 -10.31 -43.18 12.21
CA THR A 617 -10.97 -43.76 13.37
C THR A 617 -11.93 -42.76 14.00
N ALA A 618 -12.98 -43.26 14.63
CA ALA A 618 -13.95 -42.42 15.33
C ALA A 618 -13.60 -42.30 16.81
N ILE A 619 -13.81 -41.13 17.39
CA ILE A 619 -13.65 -40.92 18.83
C ILE A 619 -14.87 -41.53 19.53
N ILE A 620 -14.68 -42.69 20.16
CA ILE A 620 -15.76 -43.46 20.79
C ILE A 620 -15.81 -43.30 22.33
N ALA A 621 -14.80 -42.66 22.92
CA ALA A 621 -14.72 -42.37 24.35
C ALA A 621 -13.86 -41.12 24.60
N ASN A 622 -13.82 -40.64 25.86
CA ASN A 622 -12.97 -39.51 26.28
C ASN A 622 -11.45 -39.80 26.17
N GLU A 623 -11.09 -41.06 25.97
CA GLU A 623 -9.73 -41.50 25.75
C GLU A 623 -9.65 -42.20 24.40
N MET A 624 -8.73 -41.74 23.55
CA MET A 624 -8.37 -42.44 22.34
C MET A 624 -6.92 -42.92 22.44
N THR A 625 -6.73 -44.15 22.03
CA THR A 625 -5.44 -44.83 21.99
C THR A 625 -5.01 -44.92 20.53
N LEU A 626 -3.97 -44.18 20.15
CA LEU A 626 -3.40 -44.25 18.79
C LEU A 626 -2.19 -45.17 18.82
N HIS A 627 -2.32 -46.33 18.20
CA HIS A 627 -1.23 -47.29 18.08
C HIS A 627 -0.31 -46.85 16.95
N THR A 628 0.92 -46.45 17.29
CA THR A 628 1.91 -45.96 16.32
C THR A 628 2.83 -47.07 15.79
N ALA A 629 2.61 -48.31 16.22
CA ALA A 629 3.49 -49.44 15.93
C ALA A 629 3.66 -49.75 14.43
N ASP A 630 2.65 -49.41 13.62
CA ASP A 630 2.64 -49.65 12.17
C ASP A 630 3.11 -48.43 11.35
N LEU A 631 3.53 -47.35 12.02
CA LEU A 631 3.95 -46.12 11.37
C LEU A 631 5.47 -46.05 11.27
N THR A 632 5.97 -45.64 10.10
CA THR A 632 7.40 -45.36 9.92
C THR A 632 7.80 -44.08 10.63
N ARG A 633 9.09 -43.89 10.92
CA ARG A 633 9.60 -42.63 11.47
C ARG A 633 9.31 -41.48 10.49
N GLY A 634 8.74 -40.38 10.97
CA GLY A 634 8.30 -39.33 10.05
C GLY A 634 7.38 -38.30 10.67
N THR A 635 7.01 -37.32 9.85
CA THR A 635 6.05 -36.28 10.22
C THR A 635 4.69 -36.59 9.60
N TYR A 636 3.64 -36.48 10.40
CA TYR A 636 2.27 -36.83 10.04
C TYR A 636 1.33 -35.68 10.37
N VAL A 637 0.25 -35.56 9.60
CA VAL A 637 -0.81 -34.57 9.83
C VAL A 637 -2.05 -35.31 10.33
N VAL A 638 -2.47 -35.03 11.55
CA VAL A 638 -3.69 -35.57 12.14
C VAL A 638 -4.81 -34.53 12.00
N ALA A 639 -5.88 -34.88 11.30
CA ALA A 639 -7.06 -34.05 11.11
C ALA A 639 -8.25 -34.54 11.94
N ILE A 640 -8.93 -33.66 12.67
CA ILE A 640 -10.23 -33.96 13.29
C ILE A 640 -11.35 -33.31 12.47
N ASP A 641 -12.27 -34.13 11.96
CA ASP A 641 -13.45 -33.70 11.21
C ASP A 641 -13.16 -32.67 10.11
N THR A 642 -12.04 -32.87 9.40
CA THR A 642 -11.52 -32.05 8.29
C THR A 642 -11.12 -30.60 8.63
N ARG A 643 -11.12 -30.20 9.92
CA ARG A 643 -11.00 -28.76 10.29
C ARG A 643 -9.87 -28.42 11.26
N ALA A 644 -9.40 -29.36 12.07
CA ALA A 644 -8.27 -29.13 12.99
C ALA A 644 -7.11 -30.02 12.58
N PHE A 645 -5.93 -29.43 12.31
CA PHE A 645 -4.73 -30.15 11.90
C PHE A 645 -3.68 -30.10 13.01
N LEU A 646 -3.17 -31.25 13.39
CA LEU A 646 -2.07 -31.43 14.34
C LEU A 646 -0.90 -32.08 13.60
N VAL A 647 0.31 -31.52 13.71
CA VAL A 647 1.52 -32.13 13.14
C VAL A 647 2.17 -33.00 14.22
N VAL A 648 2.29 -34.30 13.96
CA VAL A 648 2.91 -35.28 14.88
C VAL A 648 4.21 -35.78 14.26
N LYS A 649 5.31 -35.74 15.01
CA LYS A 649 6.60 -36.32 14.60
C LYS A 649 6.87 -37.59 15.41
N LEU A 650 6.93 -38.72 14.70
CA LEU A 650 7.32 -40.05 15.21
C LEU A 650 8.82 -40.30 14.98
#